data_AF-A0A1F9N746-F1
#
_entry.id   AF-A0A1F9N746-F1
#
_cell.length_a   1.000
_cell.length_b   1.000
_cell.length_c   1.000
_cell.angle_alpha   90.00
_cell.angle_beta   90.00
_cell.angle_gamma   90.00
#
_symmetry.space_group_name_H-M   'P 1'
#
loop_
_entity.id
_entity.type
_entity.pdbx_description
1 polymer ?
#
loop_
_entity_poly.entity_id
_entity_poly.type
_entity_poly.pdbx_seq_one_letter_code
_entity_poly.pdbx_strand_id
1 'polypeptide(L)'
;MATGAPVYYQFTVENVGDVPLSTVTVTDDTLTMTCAAWPNLPVADATDDDHIATCVLGPFVASSGSHVNTSTAHGWYGGNEVTDTSSATYATTGLTLAKSATETSFSVVGDLLHYSYLVTNSGYAALVGPVTVADDKATVTCPALTTVGDNDNYLDATESITCTATYAVTAGDVTAGSVTNNATAAASGFSSSLASKTINILASCGQPANPTNGTYASCNPTASGGTCALTCSGGYTASGNALCTVGAWSTESCDPDPCLSQPVDPGNGTYAWCNPTASGGTCALTCFAGYTESGDALCSAGTWSTESCTPNPCASQPANPTNGTYASCNPTASGGTCALTCFAGYTESGDALCTAGGWTTEVCTPACISNADCTAPTPVCDVQVSTCVECLLHTDCPSGLCNTVDNTCIYGCVSNTDCFGAKPLCNTSDNLCVECLISSNCALGVCEPESNTCVECVLSADCPPTAECHPGAHLCVPTGCTVVNTCAAPTPVCDPAKDFCVECLVDSDCANPTPVCDSTVDACVECVEHSDCGGVNPFCDVGGHRCVACLSDADCVGDVCHPTANMCVECAGDGDCPGGVCKFITFTCEPVKECGNSVVEAGEGCDDGGNVDGDGCNSFCLVEDGQPCNTASVGVAGHASCASGACDTSHGTPGSCTSGDTDGDGIFDPIDIDDDNDGILDVDEGDGLVDTDGDGVPDSKDLDSDNDGIGDAIEAGHHLGLDVTSCAGGFGTNGLCDALETTPDSGKPDYDGDGVEDGVPRDTDGDSVADFRDLDSDNDGLDDVIEAGHEIGDDDGNGLMDCLGGYGVNGICDALETYPDSGEFDHNGDGTADGKPRDTDGDGVADFRDLDSDNDGLNDAIEANIICDGAAEDGVCDGPDSDGDGIVDSADGAPGTFGDHNIEQPPDTDDDGVPDYRDLDSDNDGISDLVEGGSGCVDVPIDGVCDGPDSDGDGIVDSADDAPGVFGDGGAAPPTDTDGDGTPDFRDLDSDDDGVMDVVEGGHGGLDGDGDGVIDDPIDLDGDGIADVVDDLLAAFGGLSNLGLDTDGDGVVDFQDPAAPDGGQFADSIGISGGGCSAVSKDGLLPTLGMLILAALGTMIRRRRGLRRSSMEWPMGRSQT
;
A
#
# COMPACT_ATOMS: atom_id res chain seq x y z
N MET A 1 39.29 7.19 -39.56
CA MET A 1 39.14 8.64 -39.81
C MET A 1 37.81 9.10 -39.20
N ALA A 2 37.61 10.37 -38.88
CA ALA A 2 36.34 10.79 -38.25
C ALA A 2 35.13 10.66 -39.21
N THR A 3 33.94 10.38 -38.67
CA THR A 3 32.67 10.50 -39.40
C THR A 3 32.55 11.92 -39.98
N GLY A 4 32.05 12.04 -41.21
CA GLY A 4 31.99 13.32 -41.93
C GLY A 4 33.28 13.70 -42.69
N ALA A 5 34.39 12.98 -42.51
CA ALA A 5 35.64 13.26 -43.23
C ALA A 5 35.53 12.94 -44.74
N PRO A 6 36.27 13.64 -45.62
CA PRO A 6 36.24 13.38 -47.06
C PRO A 6 37.00 12.09 -47.41
N VAL A 7 36.32 11.17 -48.08
CA VAL A 7 36.87 9.91 -48.61
C VAL A 7 37.14 10.02 -50.11
N TYR A 8 38.28 9.50 -50.55
CA TYR A 8 38.65 9.44 -51.97
C TYR A 8 39.05 8.01 -52.34
N TYR A 9 38.50 7.49 -53.44
CA TYR A 9 38.90 6.20 -54.00
C TYR A 9 39.79 6.43 -55.23
N GLN A 10 40.98 5.83 -55.22
CA GLN A 10 41.90 5.84 -56.36
C GLN A 10 41.93 4.47 -57.04
N PHE A 11 41.46 4.42 -58.27
CA PHE A 11 41.51 3.24 -59.13
C PHE A 11 42.76 3.28 -60.00
N THR A 12 43.54 2.22 -59.98
CA THR A 12 44.74 2.07 -60.81
C THR A 12 44.64 0.75 -61.58
N VAL A 13 44.55 0.83 -62.91
CA VAL A 13 44.43 -0.32 -63.81
C VAL A 13 45.71 -0.45 -64.62
N GLU A 14 46.37 -1.61 -64.54
CA GLU A 14 47.60 -1.90 -65.27
C GLU A 14 47.38 -3.01 -66.30
N ASN A 15 47.76 -2.79 -67.56
CA ASN A 15 47.80 -3.87 -68.53
C ASN A 15 49.10 -4.68 -68.40
N VAL A 16 49.02 -5.82 -67.72
CA VAL A 16 50.13 -6.77 -67.53
C VAL A 16 50.28 -7.79 -68.68
N GLY A 17 49.39 -7.75 -69.67
CA GLY A 17 49.39 -8.66 -70.82
C GLY A 17 50.40 -8.29 -71.90
N ASP A 18 50.51 -9.12 -72.94
CA ASP A 18 51.36 -8.87 -74.12
C ASP A 18 50.60 -8.28 -75.32
N VAL A 19 49.34 -7.89 -75.11
CA VAL A 19 48.46 -7.29 -76.11
C VAL A 19 47.74 -6.02 -75.59
N PRO A 20 47.53 -4.99 -76.42
CA PRO A 20 46.78 -3.80 -76.01
C PRO A 20 45.31 -4.10 -75.72
N LEU A 21 44.75 -3.45 -74.70
CA LEU A 21 43.34 -3.51 -74.36
C LEU A 21 42.61 -2.28 -74.92
N SER A 22 41.43 -2.50 -75.48
CA SER A 22 40.52 -1.43 -75.94
C SER A 22 39.39 -1.22 -74.96
N THR A 23 38.90 0.02 -74.88
CA THR A 23 37.70 0.40 -74.10
C THR A 23 37.81 -0.02 -72.63
N VAL A 24 38.87 0.35 -71.93
CA VAL A 24 39.03 -0.01 -70.51
C VAL A 24 38.10 0.85 -69.66
N THR A 25 37.29 0.21 -68.81
CA THR A 25 36.35 0.87 -67.90
C THR A 25 36.47 0.28 -66.50
N VAL A 26 36.05 1.02 -65.48
CA VAL A 26 35.90 0.52 -64.11
C VAL A 26 34.44 0.65 -63.73
N THR A 27 33.87 -0.44 -63.23
CA THR A 27 32.54 -0.49 -62.62
C THR A 27 32.70 -0.65 -61.12
N ASP A 28 31.80 -0.03 -60.38
CA ASP A 28 31.77 -0.02 -58.93
C ASP A 28 30.30 0.07 -58.54
N ASP A 29 29.80 -0.94 -57.85
CA ASP A 29 28.37 -1.09 -57.57
C ASP A 29 27.92 -0.19 -56.41
N THR A 30 28.87 0.40 -55.66
CA THR A 30 28.62 1.24 -54.49
C THR A 30 28.73 2.74 -54.80
N LEU A 31 29.50 3.11 -55.83
CA LEU A 31 29.75 4.51 -56.17
C LEU A 31 28.79 5.02 -57.26
N THR A 32 28.16 6.17 -57.01
CA THR A 32 27.28 6.86 -57.98
C THR A 32 28.06 7.59 -59.09
N MET A 33 29.38 7.74 -58.95
CA MET A 33 30.28 8.34 -59.94
C MET A 33 31.08 7.25 -60.66
N THR A 34 31.35 7.44 -61.96
CA THR A 34 32.12 6.48 -62.77
C THR A 34 33.38 7.10 -63.35
N CYS A 35 34.42 6.28 -63.51
CA CYS A 35 35.64 6.70 -64.18
C CYS A 35 35.42 6.85 -65.69
N ALA A 36 36.07 7.83 -66.31
CA ALA A 36 36.06 7.97 -67.75
C ALA A 36 36.72 6.76 -68.42
N ALA A 37 36.07 6.21 -69.46
CA ALA A 37 36.61 5.09 -70.21
C ALA A 37 37.96 5.45 -70.86
N TRP A 38 38.95 4.57 -70.73
CA TRP A 38 40.23 4.69 -71.43
C TRP A 38 40.15 3.95 -72.78
N PRO A 39 40.19 4.65 -73.91
CA PRO A 39 39.90 4.04 -75.21
C PRO A 39 40.94 3.01 -75.65
N ASN A 40 42.17 3.09 -75.14
CA ASN A 40 43.24 2.14 -75.40
C ASN A 40 44.23 2.14 -74.23
N LEU A 41 44.54 0.95 -73.71
CA LEU A 41 45.57 0.73 -72.70
C LEU A 41 46.68 -0.17 -73.31
N PRO A 42 47.83 0.40 -73.72
CA PRO A 42 48.93 -0.32 -74.36
C PRO A 42 49.61 -1.34 -73.44
N VAL A 43 50.54 -2.10 -74.00
CA VAL A 43 51.37 -3.09 -73.30
C VAL A 43 52.56 -2.39 -72.66
N ALA A 44 52.96 -2.81 -71.46
CA ALA A 44 54.14 -2.29 -70.77
C ALA A 44 55.41 -2.33 -71.66
N ASP A 45 56.07 -1.18 -71.82
CA ASP A 45 57.40 -1.05 -72.44
C ASP A 45 58.37 -0.36 -71.48
N ALA A 46 59.66 -0.66 -71.59
CA ALA A 46 60.72 -0.14 -70.72
C ALA A 46 60.97 1.39 -70.88
N THR A 47 60.16 2.11 -71.65
CA THR A 47 60.38 3.52 -72.00
C THR A 47 59.22 4.46 -71.70
N ASP A 48 58.04 3.96 -71.33
CA ASP A 48 56.85 4.75 -70.97
C ASP A 48 55.92 3.94 -70.05
N ASP A 49 55.19 4.61 -69.15
CA ASP A 49 54.22 4.01 -68.21
C ASP A 49 52.77 4.17 -68.74
N ASP A 50 52.60 4.26 -70.06
CA ASP A 50 51.31 4.48 -70.72
C ASP A 50 50.37 3.27 -70.66
N HIS A 51 50.85 2.14 -70.15
CA HIS A 51 50.09 0.92 -69.87
C HIS A 51 49.34 0.94 -68.52
N ILE A 52 49.48 2.03 -67.74
CA ILE A 52 48.78 2.26 -66.47
C ILE A 52 47.76 3.39 -66.62
N ALA A 53 46.53 3.15 -66.19
CA ALA A 53 45.45 4.11 -66.13
C ALA A 53 45.05 4.39 -64.68
N THR A 54 44.87 5.66 -64.31
CA THR A 54 44.48 6.06 -62.95
C THR A 54 43.29 7.01 -62.97
N CYS A 55 42.36 6.82 -62.04
CA CYS A 55 41.19 7.64 -61.81
C CYS A 55 40.99 7.83 -60.30
N VAL A 56 40.54 9.01 -59.87
CA VAL A 56 40.20 9.28 -58.47
C VAL A 56 38.76 9.80 -58.41
N LEU A 57 37.95 9.19 -57.55
CA LEU A 57 36.56 9.59 -57.29
C LEU A 57 36.45 10.12 -55.85
N GLY A 58 35.68 11.19 -55.66
CA GLY A 58 35.44 11.85 -54.37
C GLY A 58 35.46 13.39 -54.43
N PRO A 59 35.24 14.09 -53.30
CA PRO A 59 35.08 13.51 -51.96
C PRO A 59 33.70 12.87 -51.74
N PHE A 60 33.68 11.73 -51.05
CA PHE A 60 32.49 11.17 -50.41
C PHE A 60 32.53 11.51 -48.91
N VAL A 61 31.37 11.62 -48.27
CA VAL A 61 31.30 11.85 -46.82
C VAL A 61 31.42 10.50 -46.12
N ALA A 62 32.37 10.36 -45.20
CA ALA A 62 32.52 9.13 -44.41
C ALA A 62 31.32 8.93 -43.49
N SER A 63 30.60 7.83 -43.66
CA SER A 63 29.59 7.34 -42.69
C SER A 63 30.28 6.52 -41.60
N SER A 64 29.65 6.40 -40.42
CA SER A 64 30.15 5.51 -39.36
C SER A 64 30.24 4.08 -39.88
N GLY A 65 31.21 3.30 -39.40
CA GLY A 65 31.39 1.90 -39.80
C GLY A 65 32.73 1.62 -40.49
N SER A 66 32.91 0.34 -40.80
CA SER A 66 33.96 -0.15 -41.71
C SER A 66 33.34 -0.41 -43.09
N HIS A 67 33.78 0.33 -44.09
CA HIS A 67 33.21 0.35 -45.42
C HIS A 67 34.20 -0.21 -46.43
N VAL A 68 33.85 -1.36 -47.01
CA VAL A 68 34.62 -1.99 -48.08
C VAL A 68 34.04 -1.54 -49.42
N ASN A 69 34.84 -0.87 -50.24
CA ASN A 69 34.50 -0.60 -51.62
C ASN A 69 35.17 -1.63 -52.54
N THR A 70 34.40 -2.29 -53.40
CA THR A 70 34.90 -3.27 -54.38
C THR A 70 34.58 -2.80 -55.80
N SER A 71 35.60 -2.79 -56.65
CA SER A 71 35.49 -2.36 -58.05
C SER A 71 36.03 -3.39 -59.02
N THR A 72 35.46 -3.40 -60.23
CA THR A 72 35.86 -4.29 -61.32
C THR A 72 36.37 -3.48 -62.50
N ALA A 73 37.62 -3.70 -62.89
CA ALA A 73 38.15 -3.21 -64.15
C ALA A 73 37.75 -4.16 -65.29
N HIS A 74 37.33 -3.60 -66.41
CA HIS A 74 36.96 -4.32 -67.64
C HIS A 74 37.81 -3.81 -68.80
N GLY A 75 38.33 -4.70 -69.64
CA GLY A 75 39.06 -4.36 -70.86
C GLY A 75 38.82 -5.38 -71.97
N TRP A 76 39.01 -4.98 -73.24
CA TRP A 76 38.70 -5.87 -74.38
C TRP A 76 39.89 -6.08 -75.30
N TYR A 77 40.13 -7.33 -75.70
CA TYR A 77 41.10 -7.73 -76.72
C TYR A 77 40.47 -8.70 -77.73
N GLY A 78 40.52 -8.34 -79.02
CA GLY A 78 40.04 -9.22 -80.10
C GLY A 78 38.55 -9.59 -80.01
N GLY A 79 37.75 -8.77 -79.31
CA GLY A 79 36.33 -9.03 -79.03
C GLY A 79 36.06 -9.85 -77.76
N ASN A 80 37.10 -10.28 -77.03
CA ASN A 80 36.97 -10.95 -75.74
C ASN A 80 37.22 -9.96 -74.61
N GLU A 81 36.43 -10.07 -73.55
CA GLU A 81 36.55 -9.27 -72.34
C GLU A 81 37.54 -9.92 -71.36
N VAL A 82 38.31 -9.09 -70.67
CA VAL A 82 39.13 -9.45 -69.52
C VAL A 82 38.72 -8.55 -68.35
N THR A 83 38.64 -9.12 -67.16
CA THR A 83 38.24 -8.40 -65.96
C THR A 83 39.23 -8.65 -64.82
N ASP A 84 39.32 -7.68 -63.92
CA ASP A 84 40.09 -7.80 -62.67
C ASP A 84 39.37 -7.03 -61.56
N THR A 85 39.37 -7.56 -60.34
CA THR A 85 38.64 -6.98 -59.21
C THR A 85 39.59 -6.58 -58.09
N SER A 86 39.32 -5.42 -57.48
CA SER A 86 40.08 -4.94 -56.33
C SER A 86 39.16 -4.24 -55.34
N SER A 87 39.45 -4.43 -54.05
CA SER A 87 38.76 -3.75 -52.96
C SER A 87 39.67 -2.82 -52.17
N ALA A 88 39.07 -1.81 -51.54
CA ALA A 88 39.72 -0.91 -50.60
C ALA A 88 38.76 -0.63 -49.44
N THR A 89 39.27 -0.61 -48.22
CA THR A 89 38.47 -0.39 -47.01
C THR A 89 38.83 0.94 -46.38
N TYR A 90 37.83 1.69 -45.94
CA TYR A 90 38.02 2.74 -44.94
C TYR A 90 37.22 2.38 -43.68
N ALA A 91 37.69 2.83 -42.52
CA ALA A 91 36.97 2.68 -41.27
C ALA A 91 36.98 3.99 -40.48
N THR A 92 35.88 4.25 -39.78
CA THR A 92 35.80 5.40 -38.90
C THR A 92 36.51 5.16 -37.57
N THR A 93 36.99 6.25 -36.95
CA THR A 93 37.71 6.24 -35.67
C THR A 93 36.85 6.92 -34.61
N GLY A 94 36.80 6.36 -33.41
CA GLY A 94 36.06 6.87 -32.25
C GLY A 94 36.82 6.53 -30.98
N LEU A 95 36.61 7.32 -29.93
CA LEU A 95 37.22 7.06 -28.63
C LEU A 95 36.24 7.54 -27.55
N THR A 96 35.84 6.65 -26.66
CA THR A 96 35.04 6.99 -25.47
C THR A 96 35.91 6.86 -24.22
N LEU A 97 35.51 7.57 -23.18
CA LEU A 97 36.15 7.55 -21.89
C LEU A 97 35.07 7.47 -20.83
N ALA A 98 34.98 6.35 -20.13
CA ALA A 98 34.21 6.26 -18.89
C ALA A 98 35.16 6.51 -17.71
N LYS A 99 34.75 7.40 -16.80
CA LYS A 99 35.55 7.78 -15.63
C LYS A 99 34.79 7.37 -14.38
N SER A 100 35.41 6.57 -13.53
CA SER A 100 34.87 6.18 -12.23
C SER A 100 35.82 6.53 -11.10
N ALA A 101 35.28 6.56 -9.88
CA ALA A 101 36.05 6.71 -8.66
C ALA A 101 35.65 5.62 -7.67
N THR A 102 36.61 5.11 -6.89
CA THR A 102 36.32 4.12 -5.84
C THR A 102 35.64 4.78 -4.64
N GLU A 103 36.01 6.01 -4.32
CA GLU A 103 35.42 6.78 -3.24
C GLU A 103 34.25 7.61 -3.76
N THR A 104 33.09 7.46 -3.12
CA THR A 104 31.86 8.22 -3.41
C THR A 104 31.83 9.55 -2.67
N SER A 105 32.59 9.70 -1.59
CA SER A 105 32.70 10.93 -0.82
C SER A 105 34.07 11.13 -0.18
N PHE A 106 34.32 12.35 0.31
CA PHE A 106 35.45 12.66 1.21
C PHE A 106 34.98 13.47 2.40
N SER A 107 35.77 13.49 3.49
CA SER A 107 35.38 14.15 4.74
C SER A 107 36.42 15.14 5.24
N VAL A 108 37.70 14.91 4.93
CA VAL A 108 38.80 15.73 5.45
C VAL A 108 39.91 15.96 4.43
N VAL A 109 40.70 17.00 4.68
CA VAL A 109 41.92 17.25 3.91
C VAL A 109 42.87 16.06 4.04
N GLY A 110 43.29 15.51 2.91
CA GLY A 110 44.21 14.38 2.82
C GLY A 110 43.56 13.03 2.50
N ASP A 111 42.23 12.95 2.40
CA ASP A 111 41.54 11.78 1.86
C ASP A 111 42.05 11.49 0.43
N LEU A 112 42.20 10.21 0.09
CA LEU A 112 42.70 9.75 -1.21
C LEU A 112 41.54 9.29 -2.07
N LEU A 113 41.38 9.91 -3.24
CA LEU A 113 40.39 9.55 -4.25
C LEU A 113 41.07 8.79 -5.38
N HIS A 114 40.67 7.54 -5.59
CA HIS A 114 41.19 6.63 -6.59
C HIS A 114 40.27 6.65 -7.81
N TYR A 115 40.80 7.17 -8.92
CA TYR A 115 40.08 7.23 -10.18
C TYR A 115 40.51 6.12 -11.12
N SER A 116 39.53 5.53 -11.80
CA SER A 116 39.70 4.60 -12.91
C SER A 116 39.16 5.24 -14.18
N TYR A 117 39.82 4.98 -15.31
CA TYR A 117 39.50 5.56 -16.61
C TYR A 117 39.46 4.42 -17.61
N LEU A 118 38.26 3.97 -18.00
CA LEU A 118 38.09 2.98 -19.05
C LEU A 118 38.06 3.71 -20.40
N VAL A 119 39.13 3.56 -21.16
CA VAL A 119 39.25 4.14 -22.51
C VAL A 119 38.91 3.07 -23.51
N THR A 120 37.85 3.28 -24.29
CA THR A 120 37.34 2.30 -25.27
C THR A 120 37.43 2.87 -26.68
N ASN A 121 37.90 2.07 -27.63
CA ASN A 121 37.81 2.43 -29.04
C ASN A 121 36.38 2.18 -29.54
N SER A 122 35.56 3.22 -29.50
CA SER A 122 34.21 3.21 -30.08
C SER A 122 34.19 3.31 -31.61
N GLY A 123 35.36 3.38 -32.25
CA GLY A 123 35.50 3.34 -33.70
C GLY A 123 35.70 1.94 -34.26
N TYR A 124 35.68 1.86 -35.59
CA TYR A 124 35.88 0.63 -36.35
C TYR A 124 37.33 0.45 -36.81
N ALA A 125 38.15 1.49 -36.70
CA ALA A 125 39.56 1.46 -37.04
C ALA A 125 40.44 1.29 -35.80
N ALA A 126 41.39 0.35 -35.85
CA ALA A 126 42.41 0.16 -34.83
C ALA A 126 43.23 1.44 -34.59
N LEU A 127 43.38 1.85 -33.33
CA LEU A 127 44.08 3.07 -32.94
C LEU A 127 45.48 2.74 -32.41
N VAL A 128 46.53 3.33 -33.00
CA VAL A 128 47.90 3.09 -32.52
C VAL A 128 48.19 3.79 -31.19
N GLY A 129 48.78 3.07 -30.25
CA GLY A 129 49.20 3.61 -28.96
C GLY A 129 50.38 4.60 -29.04
N PRO A 130 50.72 5.26 -27.91
CA PRO A 130 50.17 5.06 -26.57
C PRO A 130 48.82 5.76 -26.35
N VAL A 131 48.00 5.18 -25.46
CA VAL A 131 46.83 5.86 -24.88
C VAL A 131 47.29 6.77 -23.75
N THR A 132 46.78 8.01 -23.73
CA THR A 132 47.05 8.98 -22.67
C THR A 132 45.75 9.60 -22.19
N VAL A 133 45.63 9.81 -20.88
CA VAL A 133 44.51 10.53 -20.28
C VAL A 133 45.04 11.84 -19.67
N ALA A 134 44.49 12.97 -20.10
CA ALA A 134 44.75 14.28 -19.52
C ALA A 134 43.66 14.58 -18.49
N ASP A 135 44.07 14.90 -17.26
CA ASP A 135 43.21 15.06 -16.10
C ASP A 135 43.59 16.34 -15.33
N ASP A 136 42.60 17.08 -14.85
CA ASP A 136 42.80 18.39 -14.23
C ASP A 136 43.18 18.35 -12.74
N LYS A 137 42.99 17.21 -12.06
CA LYS A 137 43.28 17.04 -10.62
C LYS A 137 44.47 16.12 -10.36
N ALA A 138 44.62 15.04 -11.13
CA ALA A 138 45.56 13.96 -10.87
C ALA A 138 46.44 13.62 -12.09
N THR A 139 47.56 12.94 -11.85
CA THR A 139 48.40 12.42 -12.95
C THR A 139 48.00 10.97 -13.24
N VAL A 140 47.46 10.73 -14.44
CA VAL A 140 46.97 9.41 -14.86
C VAL A 140 48.11 8.54 -15.37
N THR A 141 48.07 7.24 -15.02
CA THR A 141 48.97 6.20 -15.53
C THR A 141 48.17 5.17 -16.32
N CYS A 142 48.55 4.94 -17.57
CA CYS A 142 47.97 3.91 -18.44
C CYS A 142 48.96 2.75 -18.66
N PRO A 143 48.50 1.49 -18.70
CA PRO A 143 49.29 0.37 -19.19
C PRO A 143 49.74 0.55 -20.65
N ALA A 144 50.73 -0.23 -21.09
CA ALA A 144 51.08 -0.29 -22.51
C ALA A 144 50.08 -1.19 -23.26
N LEU A 145 49.68 -0.83 -24.49
CA LEU A 145 48.76 -1.65 -25.29
C LEU A 145 49.29 -3.09 -25.49
N THR A 146 50.61 -3.27 -25.55
CA THR A 146 51.27 -4.60 -25.60
C THR A 146 51.03 -5.50 -24.38
N THR A 147 50.28 -5.03 -23.38
CA THR A 147 50.00 -5.74 -22.13
C THR A 147 48.51 -5.83 -21.81
N VAL A 148 47.63 -5.39 -22.72
CA VAL A 148 46.17 -5.44 -22.60
C VAL A 148 45.55 -6.00 -23.88
N GLY A 149 44.29 -6.45 -23.79
CA GLY A 149 43.53 -7.13 -24.84
C GLY A 149 44.30 -8.21 -25.60
N ASP A 150 44.42 -8.07 -26.93
CA ASP A 150 45.05 -9.09 -27.79
C ASP A 150 46.60 -9.08 -27.73
N ASN A 151 47.17 -8.16 -26.94
CA ASN A 151 48.58 -7.93 -26.68
C ASN A 151 49.39 -7.41 -27.88
N ASP A 152 48.79 -6.58 -28.71
CA ASP A 152 49.49 -5.90 -29.80
C ASP A 152 49.80 -4.41 -29.51
N ASN A 153 50.05 -3.56 -30.53
CA ASN A 153 50.36 -2.13 -30.33
C ASN A 153 49.18 -1.20 -30.63
N TYR A 154 48.01 -1.78 -30.85
CA TYR A 154 46.78 -1.14 -31.26
C TYR A 154 45.75 -1.27 -30.14
N LEU A 155 44.81 -0.34 -30.13
CA LEU A 155 43.55 -0.46 -29.43
C LEU A 155 42.54 -0.75 -30.53
N ASP A 156 42.20 -2.01 -30.71
CA ASP A 156 41.29 -2.49 -31.75
C ASP A 156 39.87 -1.99 -31.50
N ALA A 157 38.99 -2.12 -32.51
CA ALA A 157 37.59 -1.77 -32.36
C ALA A 157 36.99 -2.53 -31.16
N THR A 158 36.21 -1.83 -30.33
CA THR A 158 35.62 -2.30 -29.06
C THR A 158 36.61 -2.67 -27.94
N GLU A 159 37.92 -2.69 -28.22
CA GLU A 159 38.92 -2.93 -27.19
C GLU A 159 39.01 -1.76 -26.21
N SER A 160 39.25 -2.09 -24.94
CA SER A 160 39.33 -1.13 -23.85
C SER A 160 40.61 -1.27 -23.04
N ILE A 161 41.11 -0.13 -22.52
CA ILE A 161 42.23 -0.07 -21.59
C ILE A 161 41.84 0.74 -20.36
N THR A 162 42.14 0.19 -19.18
CA THR A 162 41.93 0.89 -17.91
C THR A 162 43.19 1.64 -17.49
N CYS A 163 43.10 2.97 -17.37
CA CYS A 163 44.11 3.80 -16.72
C CYS A 163 43.69 4.13 -15.28
N THR A 164 44.63 4.52 -14.43
CA THR A 164 44.35 4.85 -13.01
C THR A 164 45.06 6.10 -12.55
N ALA A 165 44.47 6.82 -11.60
CA ALA A 165 45.08 7.97 -10.91
C ALA A 165 44.66 8.05 -9.45
N THR A 166 45.44 8.75 -8.62
CA THR A 166 45.08 9.04 -7.23
C THR A 166 45.19 10.53 -6.98
N TYR A 167 44.15 11.12 -6.39
CA TYR A 167 44.10 12.51 -5.96
C TYR A 167 44.06 12.59 -4.43
N ALA A 168 44.73 13.58 -3.84
CA ALA A 168 44.66 13.85 -2.41
C ALA A 168 43.85 15.13 -2.18
N VAL A 169 42.75 15.03 -1.44
CA VAL A 169 41.83 16.14 -1.13
C VAL A 169 42.58 17.29 -0.46
N THR A 170 42.36 18.51 -0.95
CA THR A 170 43.01 19.72 -0.43
C THR A 170 42.06 20.55 0.44
N ALA A 171 42.61 21.50 1.19
CA ALA A 171 41.79 22.44 1.97
C ALA A 171 40.87 23.32 1.09
N GLY A 172 41.23 23.52 -0.18
CA GLY A 172 40.39 24.23 -1.15
C GLY A 172 39.17 23.39 -1.55
N ASP A 173 39.34 22.08 -1.73
CA ASP A 173 38.25 21.17 -2.07
C ASP A 173 37.26 21.01 -0.90
N VAL A 174 37.75 20.92 0.35
CA VAL A 174 36.89 20.93 1.54
C VAL A 174 36.09 22.24 1.67
N THR A 175 36.68 23.38 1.29
CA THR A 175 35.96 24.67 1.28
C THR A 175 34.96 24.76 0.13
N ALA A 176 35.24 24.10 -0.99
CA ALA A 176 34.36 24.04 -2.16
C ALA A 176 33.23 23.03 -2.00
N GLY A 177 33.35 22.08 -1.06
CA GLY A 177 32.35 21.05 -0.80
C GLY A 177 32.36 19.88 -1.79
N SER A 178 33.25 19.89 -2.79
CA SER A 178 33.35 18.79 -3.76
C SER A 178 34.72 18.78 -4.46
N VAL A 179 35.03 17.63 -5.09
CA VAL A 179 36.14 17.43 -6.01
C VAL A 179 35.55 16.98 -7.35
N THR A 180 35.29 17.94 -8.23
CA THR A 180 35.06 17.64 -9.66
C THR A 180 36.40 17.37 -10.33
N ASN A 181 36.53 16.19 -10.92
CA ASN A 181 37.67 15.81 -11.73
C ASN A 181 37.22 15.62 -13.18
N ASN A 182 37.86 16.36 -14.09
CA ASN A 182 37.62 16.32 -15.52
C ASN A 182 38.80 15.68 -16.25
N ALA A 183 38.50 14.72 -17.13
CA ALA A 183 39.49 14.02 -17.92
C ALA A 183 39.10 13.88 -19.40
N THR A 184 40.11 13.80 -20.27
CA THR A 184 39.96 13.47 -21.69
C THR A 184 41.01 12.42 -22.06
N ALA A 185 40.59 11.39 -22.79
CA ALA A 185 41.49 10.38 -23.32
C ALA A 185 41.97 10.78 -24.72
N ALA A 186 43.17 10.34 -25.10
CA ALA A 186 43.69 10.51 -26.44
C ALA A 186 44.50 9.29 -26.89
N ALA A 187 44.29 8.88 -28.15
CA ALA A 187 45.00 7.80 -28.81
C ALA A 187 45.12 8.11 -30.32
N SER A 188 46.30 7.88 -30.92
CA SER A 188 46.56 8.14 -32.34
C SER A 188 46.12 9.54 -32.88
N GLY A 189 46.06 10.56 -32.02
CA GLY A 189 45.62 11.92 -32.38
C GLY A 189 44.11 12.17 -32.37
N PHE A 190 43.32 11.19 -31.93
CA PHE A 190 41.89 11.34 -31.61
C PHE A 190 41.72 11.54 -30.10
N SER A 191 40.68 12.26 -29.71
CA SER A 191 40.35 12.53 -28.31
C SER A 191 38.92 12.11 -28.03
N SER A 192 38.68 11.63 -26.80
CA SER A 192 37.33 11.42 -26.30
C SER A 192 36.63 12.75 -26.02
N SER A 193 35.33 12.68 -25.75
CA SER A 193 34.61 13.71 -25.01
C SER A 193 35.22 13.92 -23.61
N LEU A 194 34.84 15.02 -22.97
CA LEU A 194 35.20 15.31 -21.58
C LEU A 194 34.40 14.37 -20.67
N ALA A 195 35.10 13.56 -19.87
CA ALA A 195 34.48 12.77 -18.82
C ALA A 195 34.70 13.48 -17.48
N SER A 196 33.63 13.73 -16.74
CA SER A 196 33.67 14.35 -15.43
C SER A 196 33.22 13.35 -14.36
N LYS A 197 33.88 13.34 -13.20
CA LYS A 197 33.35 12.68 -12.00
C LYS A 197 33.51 13.65 -10.84
N THR A 198 32.39 14.01 -10.24
CA THR A 198 32.38 14.80 -9.00
C THR A 198 32.26 13.84 -7.82
N ILE A 199 33.16 14.00 -6.85
CA ILE A 199 33.08 13.33 -5.56
C ILE A 199 32.75 14.43 -4.58
N ASN A 200 31.62 14.34 -3.88
CA ASN A 200 31.20 15.39 -2.97
C ASN A 200 31.84 15.21 -1.60
N ILE A 201 31.96 16.31 -0.84
CA ILE A 201 32.19 16.18 0.58
C ILE A 201 30.96 15.47 1.15
N LEU A 202 31.16 14.49 2.02
CA LEU A 202 30.04 13.87 2.71
C LEU A 202 29.37 14.94 3.56
N ALA A 203 28.21 15.42 3.10
CA ALA A 203 27.43 16.40 3.82
C ALA A 203 26.99 15.80 5.15
N SER A 204 27.22 16.54 6.23
CA SER A 204 26.75 16.17 7.55
C SER A 204 25.53 16.99 7.90
N CYS A 205 24.46 16.33 8.35
CA CYS A 205 23.26 17.03 8.75
C CYS A 205 23.49 17.85 10.01
N GLY A 206 22.79 18.99 10.03
CA GLY A 206 22.72 19.90 11.17
C GLY A 206 21.96 19.27 12.34
N GLN A 207 21.47 20.06 13.29
CA GLN A 207 20.49 19.52 14.23
C GLN A 207 19.12 19.55 13.54
N PRO A 208 18.33 18.47 13.54
CA PRO A 208 16.97 18.52 13.03
C PRO A 208 16.14 19.48 13.88
N ALA A 209 15.17 20.16 13.25
CA ALA A 209 14.21 20.96 13.98
C ALA A 209 13.24 20.05 14.73
N ASN A 210 12.99 20.35 16.02
CA ASN A 210 12.07 19.55 16.81
C ASN A 210 10.63 19.69 16.27
N PRO A 211 9.93 18.58 16.00
CA PRO A 211 8.53 18.63 15.58
C PRO A 211 7.63 19.03 16.75
N THR A 212 6.39 19.40 16.45
CA THR A 212 5.41 19.71 17.50
C THR A 212 5.17 18.48 18.37
N ASN A 213 5.21 18.65 19.70
CA ASN A 213 5.13 17.57 20.69
C ASN A 213 6.29 16.55 20.67
N GLY A 214 7.39 16.81 19.97
CA GLY A 214 8.58 15.96 19.95
C GLY A 214 9.89 16.69 20.15
N THR A 215 10.95 15.95 20.47
CA THR A 215 12.32 16.46 20.48
C THR A 215 13.29 15.41 19.94
N TYR A 216 14.10 15.79 18.97
CA TYR A 216 15.20 14.97 18.47
C TYR A 216 16.40 14.99 19.43
N ALA A 217 17.17 13.90 19.43
CA ALA A 217 18.45 13.80 20.11
C ALA A 217 19.51 14.74 19.49
N SER A 218 20.68 14.87 20.13
CA SER A 218 21.75 15.69 19.55
C SER A 218 22.53 14.92 18.48
N CYS A 219 22.34 15.31 17.23
CA CYS A 219 22.83 14.56 16.06
C CYS A 219 23.59 15.46 15.05
N ASN A 220 24.37 16.45 15.48
CA ASN A 220 25.12 17.35 14.59
C ASN A 220 26.60 17.40 14.99
N PRO A 221 27.55 17.15 14.07
CA PRO A 221 27.30 16.67 12.71
C PRO A 221 26.99 15.16 12.73
N THR A 222 25.89 14.76 12.11
CA THR A 222 25.66 13.35 11.75
C THR A 222 25.96 13.20 10.27
N ALA A 223 26.79 12.21 9.92
CA ALA A 223 27.07 11.90 8.53
C ALA A 223 25.81 11.37 7.84
N SER A 224 25.69 11.60 6.53
CA SER A 224 24.66 10.96 5.70
C SER A 224 24.58 9.44 5.99
N GLY A 225 23.37 8.92 6.16
CA GLY A 225 23.07 7.55 6.59
C GLY A 225 22.95 7.35 8.12
N GLY A 226 23.18 8.39 8.93
CA GLY A 226 22.99 8.32 10.38
C GLY A 226 21.59 8.76 10.83
N THR A 227 21.02 8.09 11.83
CA THR A 227 19.69 8.44 12.37
C THR A 227 19.78 9.32 13.62
N CYS A 228 18.71 10.06 13.88
CA CYS A 228 18.53 10.92 15.03
C CYS A 228 17.23 10.59 15.75
N ALA A 229 17.38 10.13 17.00
CA ALA A 229 16.25 9.60 17.73
C ALA A 229 15.22 10.68 18.07
N LEU A 230 13.96 10.49 17.68
CA LEU A 230 12.84 11.34 18.08
C LEU A 230 12.26 10.82 19.39
N THR A 231 12.05 11.72 20.36
CA THR A 231 11.30 11.41 21.58
C THR A 231 10.05 12.29 21.63
N CYS A 232 8.88 11.66 21.65
CA CYS A 232 7.61 12.35 21.75
C CYS A 232 7.20 12.64 23.20
N SER A 233 6.41 13.68 23.36
CA SER A 233 5.74 14.05 24.61
C SER A 233 4.68 13.02 24.94
N GLY A 234 4.41 12.77 26.22
CA GLY A 234 3.42 11.76 26.63
C GLY A 234 2.03 12.01 26.02
N GLY A 235 1.41 10.95 25.50
CA GLY A 235 0.17 11.04 24.71
C GLY A 235 0.41 11.14 23.20
N TYR A 236 1.67 11.06 22.75
CA TYR A 236 2.05 11.04 21.34
C TYR A 236 3.13 9.96 21.10
N THR A 237 3.04 9.28 19.98
CA THR A 237 3.98 8.25 19.53
C THR A 237 4.76 8.77 18.32
N ALA A 238 6.05 8.45 18.24
CA ALA A 238 6.89 8.88 17.13
C ALA A 238 6.57 8.06 15.87
N SER A 239 6.44 8.73 14.72
CA SER A 239 6.40 8.04 13.42
C SER A 239 7.69 7.26 13.16
N GLY A 240 8.84 7.78 13.64
CA GLY A 240 10.16 7.18 13.45
C GLY A 240 11.30 8.00 14.06
N ASN A 241 12.55 7.68 13.69
CA ASN A 241 13.74 8.48 14.01
C ASN A 241 14.19 9.21 12.74
N ALA A 242 14.58 10.48 12.83
CA ALA A 242 14.97 11.25 11.64
C ALA A 242 16.24 10.69 11.01
N LEU A 243 16.22 10.38 9.72
CA LEU A 243 17.38 9.93 8.97
C LEU A 243 18.11 11.13 8.35
N CYS A 244 19.43 11.19 8.48
CA CYS A 244 20.26 12.19 7.82
C CYS A 244 20.57 11.74 6.40
N THR A 245 20.05 12.46 5.41
CA THR A 245 20.32 12.21 3.98
C THR A 245 20.90 13.50 3.39
N VAL A 246 22.18 13.46 3.01
CA VAL A 246 22.93 14.53 2.32
C VAL A 246 22.76 15.94 2.94
N GLY A 247 22.77 16.02 4.27
CA GLY A 247 22.69 17.30 4.99
C GLY A 247 21.28 17.73 5.42
N ALA A 248 20.24 17.00 4.99
CA ALA A 248 18.85 17.16 5.40
C ALA A 248 18.38 16.01 6.31
N TRP A 249 17.35 16.25 7.12
CA TRP A 249 16.77 15.25 8.01
C TRP A 249 15.39 14.84 7.50
N SER A 250 15.03 13.54 7.56
CA SER A 250 13.65 13.10 7.35
C SER A 250 12.70 13.76 8.37
N THR A 251 11.46 13.97 7.95
CA THR A 251 10.44 14.65 8.75
C THR A 251 9.60 13.66 9.55
N GLU A 252 10.05 13.31 10.75
CA GLU A 252 9.25 12.52 11.68
C GLU A 252 8.29 13.41 12.49
N SER A 253 7.08 12.91 12.72
CA SER A 253 6.05 13.54 13.54
C SER A 253 5.91 12.83 14.89
N CYS A 254 5.23 13.52 15.80
CA CYS A 254 4.69 12.92 17.01
C CYS A 254 3.18 12.89 16.86
N ASP A 255 2.64 11.70 16.59
CA ASP A 255 1.22 11.52 16.32
C ASP A 255 0.47 11.23 17.62
N PRO A 256 -0.69 11.88 17.85
CA PRO A 256 -1.40 11.74 19.11
C PRO A 256 -1.93 10.31 19.30
N ASP A 257 -1.65 9.74 20.47
CA ASP A 257 -1.98 8.35 20.80
C ASP A 257 -3.49 8.09 20.71
N PRO A 258 -3.92 6.93 20.18
CA PRO A 258 -5.31 6.52 20.24
C PRO A 258 -5.72 6.15 21.68
N CYS A 259 -7.02 6.27 21.97
CA CYS A 259 -7.57 5.84 23.25
C CYS A 259 -7.78 4.32 23.26
N LEU A 260 -6.83 3.61 23.87
CA LEU A 260 -6.79 2.14 23.93
C LEU A 260 -7.57 1.52 25.11
N SER A 261 -8.37 2.32 25.82
CA SER A 261 -9.16 1.85 26.96
C SER A 261 -10.58 2.42 26.87
N GLN A 262 -11.57 1.71 27.42
CA GLN A 262 -12.94 2.23 27.45
C GLN A 262 -13.05 3.45 28.39
N PRO A 263 -13.80 4.51 28.03
CA PRO A 263 -14.12 5.58 28.96
C PRO A 263 -14.89 5.04 30.17
N VAL A 264 -14.66 5.62 31.35
CA VAL A 264 -15.32 5.15 32.58
C VAL A 264 -16.77 5.62 32.60
N ASP A 265 -17.71 4.68 32.69
CA ASP A 265 -19.14 4.99 32.77
C ASP A 265 -19.46 5.97 33.91
N PRO A 266 -20.16 7.09 33.63
CA PRO A 266 -20.66 7.96 34.68
C PRO A 266 -21.80 7.25 35.42
N GLY A 267 -21.88 7.38 36.74
CA GLY A 267 -22.87 6.61 37.54
C GLY A 267 -24.36 6.77 37.19
N ASN A 268 -24.73 7.67 36.27
CA ASN A 268 -26.09 7.87 35.76
C ASN A 268 -26.19 7.77 34.21
N GLY A 269 -25.24 7.10 33.54
CA GLY A 269 -25.23 6.84 32.10
C GLY A 269 -24.24 5.74 31.73
N THR A 270 -24.16 5.40 30.45
CA THR A 270 -23.23 4.39 29.92
C THR A 270 -22.68 4.83 28.57
N TYR A 271 -21.39 4.60 28.32
CA TYR A 271 -20.76 4.80 27.01
C TYR A 271 -20.99 3.60 26.09
N ALA A 272 -20.98 3.83 24.77
CA ALA A 272 -20.88 2.77 23.77
C ALA A 272 -19.50 2.08 23.80
N TRP A 273 -19.35 0.95 23.10
CA TRP A 273 -18.04 0.29 23.00
C TRP A 273 -17.15 1.01 21.99
N CYS A 274 -16.11 1.71 22.48
CA CYS A 274 -15.29 2.64 21.67
C CYS A 274 -13.78 2.39 21.80
N ASN A 275 -13.33 1.14 21.92
CA ASN A 275 -11.90 0.82 22.03
C ASN A 275 -11.50 -0.17 20.94
N PRO A 276 -10.52 0.15 20.06
CA PRO A 276 -9.75 1.42 20.02
C PRO A 276 -10.49 2.59 19.35
N THR A 277 -10.09 3.84 19.65
CA THR A 277 -10.56 5.05 18.94
C THR A 277 -9.39 6.02 18.73
N ALA A 278 -9.24 6.54 17.51
CA ALA A 278 -8.19 7.51 17.16
C ALA A 278 -8.35 8.83 17.93
N SER A 279 -7.24 9.52 18.19
CA SER A 279 -7.27 10.86 18.80
C SER A 279 -8.03 11.84 17.90
N GLY A 280 -9.04 12.52 18.45
CA GLY A 280 -10.00 13.35 17.71
C GLY A 280 -11.37 12.70 17.53
N GLY A 281 -11.48 11.37 17.68
CA GLY A 281 -12.75 10.64 17.65
C GLY A 281 -13.58 10.81 18.93
N THR A 282 -14.90 10.59 18.83
CA THR A 282 -15.83 10.69 19.96
C THR A 282 -16.46 9.34 20.31
N CYS A 283 -16.79 9.16 21.59
CA CYS A 283 -17.51 8.01 22.11
C CYS A 283 -18.86 8.42 22.70
N ALA A 284 -19.93 7.84 22.14
CA ALA A 284 -21.30 8.24 22.43
C ALA A 284 -21.71 7.96 23.89
N LEU A 285 -22.25 8.97 24.59
CA LEU A 285 -22.78 8.83 25.94
C LEU A 285 -24.31 8.71 25.91
N THR A 286 -24.86 7.65 26.52
CA THR A 286 -26.32 7.55 26.75
C THR A 286 -26.65 7.71 28.24
N CYS A 287 -27.37 8.77 28.60
CA CYS A 287 -27.82 9.00 29.97
C CYS A 287 -29.09 8.22 30.34
N PHE A 288 -29.20 7.81 31.60
CA PHE A 288 -30.42 7.17 32.11
C PHE A 288 -31.61 8.15 32.13
N ALA A 289 -32.83 7.60 32.07
CA ALA A 289 -34.06 8.39 32.05
C ALA A 289 -34.13 9.39 33.23
N GLY A 290 -34.37 10.67 32.92
CA GLY A 290 -34.41 11.76 33.92
C GLY A 290 -33.10 12.55 34.02
N TYR A 291 -32.10 12.26 33.18
CA TYR A 291 -30.83 12.97 33.07
C TYR A 291 -30.59 13.44 31.62
N THR A 292 -29.81 14.51 31.44
CA THR A 292 -29.40 15.07 30.14
C THR A 292 -27.88 14.99 30.03
N GLU A 293 -27.40 14.58 28.86
CA GLU A 293 -25.98 14.50 28.50
C GLU A 293 -25.31 15.87 28.50
N SER A 294 -24.03 15.92 28.90
CA SER A 294 -23.17 17.10 28.69
C SER A 294 -22.52 17.13 27.31
N GLY A 295 -22.37 15.95 26.69
CA GLY A 295 -21.73 15.71 25.39
C GLY A 295 -21.21 14.27 25.28
N ASP A 296 -20.60 13.95 24.14
CA ASP A 296 -19.87 12.69 23.90
C ASP A 296 -18.41 12.81 24.37
N ALA A 297 -17.80 11.71 24.82
CA ALA A 297 -16.41 11.72 25.27
C ALA A 297 -15.47 11.85 24.08
N LEU A 298 -14.61 12.87 24.07
CA LEU A 298 -13.61 13.12 23.03
C LEU A 298 -12.30 12.41 23.40
N CYS A 299 -11.75 11.61 22.49
CA CYS A 299 -10.39 11.09 22.62
C CYS A 299 -9.39 12.18 22.26
N SER A 300 -8.41 12.44 23.11
CA SER A 300 -7.33 13.40 22.85
C SER A 300 -6.02 12.87 23.44
N ALA A 301 -5.07 12.54 22.56
CA ALA A 301 -3.71 12.11 22.93
C ALA A 301 -3.69 11.01 24.01
N GLY A 302 -4.41 9.91 23.75
CA GLY A 302 -4.50 8.75 24.62
C GLY A 302 -5.43 8.90 25.84
N THR A 303 -6.15 10.03 25.97
CA THR A 303 -7.04 10.29 27.11
C THR A 303 -8.46 10.67 26.69
N TRP A 304 -9.47 10.17 27.41
CA TRP A 304 -10.86 10.54 27.19
C TRP A 304 -11.25 11.81 27.96
N SER A 305 -12.07 12.67 27.34
CA SER A 305 -12.75 13.75 28.05
C SER A 305 -13.76 13.21 29.07
N THR A 306 -14.01 13.99 30.13
CA THR A 306 -14.94 13.59 31.19
C THR A 306 -16.31 14.21 30.96
N GLU A 307 -17.23 13.45 30.38
CA GLU A 307 -18.63 13.86 30.24
C GLU A 307 -19.50 13.34 31.40
N SER A 308 -20.67 13.98 31.60
CA SER A 308 -21.54 13.74 32.74
C SER A 308 -23.01 13.79 32.39
N CYS A 309 -23.81 12.99 33.09
CA CYS A 309 -25.26 13.02 33.02
C CYS A 309 -25.82 13.92 34.13
N THR A 310 -26.41 15.05 33.76
CA THR A 310 -26.96 16.02 34.72
C THR A 310 -28.46 15.78 34.95
N PRO A 311 -28.96 15.82 36.21
CA PRO A 311 -30.37 15.55 36.48
C PRO A 311 -31.30 16.61 35.86
N ASN A 312 -32.36 16.17 35.20
CA ASN A 312 -33.30 17.05 34.50
C ASN A 312 -34.08 17.95 35.47
N PRO A 313 -34.32 19.23 35.13
CA PRO A 313 -35.23 20.08 35.87
C PRO A 313 -36.68 19.63 35.68
N CYS A 314 -37.53 19.85 36.69
CA CYS A 314 -38.96 19.57 36.58
C CYS A 314 -39.64 20.68 35.77
N ALA A 315 -39.87 20.40 34.49
CA ALA A 315 -40.42 21.32 33.50
C ALA A 315 -41.96 21.39 33.48
N SER A 316 -42.63 20.72 34.41
CA SER A 316 -44.11 20.74 34.54
C SER A 316 -44.50 21.03 35.99
N GLN A 317 -45.69 21.59 36.20
CA GLN A 317 -46.19 21.88 37.55
C GLN A 317 -46.70 20.58 38.23
N PRO A 318 -46.37 20.32 39.51
CA PRO A 318 -46.88 19.14 40.21
C PRO A 318 -48.41 19.18 40.30
N ALA A 319 -49.05 18.02 40.15
CA ALA A 319 -50.50 17.92 40.18
C ALA A 319 -51.04 18.23 41.60
N ASN A 320 -52.01 19.13 41.69
CA ASN A 320 -52.60 19.51 42.98
C ASN A 320 -53.23 18.30 43.69
N PRO A 321 -52.90 18.04 44.97
CA PRO A 321 -53.51 16.96 45.73
C PRO A 321 -54.97 17.29 46.09
N THR A 322 -55.73 16.26 46.45
CA THR A 322 -57.11 16.46 46.92
C THR A 322 -57.09 17.27 48.22
N ASN A 323 -57.80 18.40 48.24
CA ASN A 323 -57.85 19.38 49.34
C ASN A 323 -56.58 20.24 49.57
N GLY A 324 -55.74 20.45 48.53
CA GLY A 324 -54.64 21.40 48.57
C GLY A 324 -54.28 21.97 47.20
N THR A 325 -53.38 22.94 47.17
CA THR A 325 -52.84 23.54 45.94
C THR A 325 -51.35 23.84 46.07
N TYR A 326 -50.57 23.56 45.04
CA TYR A 326 -49.16 23.96 44.93
C TYR A 326 -49.00 25.39 44.40
N ALA A 327 -47.89 26.03 44.77
CA ALA A 327 -47.43 27.29 44.18
C ALA A 327 -47.00 27.13 42.70
N SER A 328 -46.70 28.24 42.01
CA SER A 328 -46.18 28.20 40.64
C SER A 328 -44.68 27.89 40.65
N CYS A 329 -44.31 26.65 40.32
CA CYS A 329 -42.95 26.11 40.50
C CYS A 329 -42.33 25.56 39.21
N ASN A 330 -42.74 26.03 38.03
CA ASN A 330 -42.18 25.59 36.76
C ASN A 330 -41.41 26.74 36.08
N PRO A 331 -40.13 26.56 35.67
CA PRO A 331 -39.28 25.39 35.91
C PRO A 331 -38.59 25.40 37.29
N THR A 332 -38.38 24.22 37.88
CA THR A 332 -37.58 24.05 39.12
C THR A 332 -36.43 23.07 38.87
N ALA A 333 -35.22 23.44 39.27
CA ALA A 333 -34.04 22.58 39.18
C ALA A 333 -34.18 21.32 40.05
N SER A 334 -33.57 20.20 39.64
CA SER A 334 -33.49 18.99 40.45
C SER A 334 -32.86 19.30 41.82
N GLY A 335 -33.49 18.85 42.90
CA GLY A 335 -33.17 19.20 44.30
C GLY A 335 -33.97 20.39 44.87
N GLY A 336 -34.73 21.12 44.05
CA GLY A 336 -35.60 22.21 44.50
C GLY A 336 -36.98 21.73 44.99
N THR A 337 -37.62 22.49 45.87
CA THR A 337 -38.95 22.17 46.43
C THR A 337 -40.05 23.10 45.91
N CYS A 338 -41.29 22.61 45.87
CA CYS A 338 -42.49 23.35 45.51
C CYS A 338 -43.50 23.35 46.67
N ALA A 339 -43.82 24.55 47.16
CA ALA A 339 -44.63 24.72 48.35
C ALA A 339 -46.08 24.24 48.17
N LEU A 340 -46.55 23.39 49.09
CA LEU A 340 -47.94 22.95 49.19
C LEU A 340 -48.72 23.86 50.15
N THR A 341 -49.98 24.15 49.85
CA THR A 341 -50.91 24.77 50.81
C THR A 341 -52.20 23.96 50.89
N CYS A 342 -52.51 23.40 52.06
CA CYS A 342 -53.74 22.64 52.27
C CYS A 342 -54.95 23.54 52.62
N PHE A 343 -56.15 23.11 52.24
CA PHE A 343 -57.40 23.79 52.60
C PHE A 343 -57.71 23.64 54.11
N ALA A 344 -58.49 24.58 54.67
CA ALA A 344 -58.79 24.61 56.10
C ALA A 344 -59.40 23.30 56.63
N GLY A 345 -58.81 22.75 57.70
CA GLY A 345 -59.20 21.45 58.29
C GLY A 345 -58.27 20.28 57.90
N TYR A 346 -57.27 20.53 57.05
CA TYR A 346 -56.26 19.57 56.62
C TYR A 346 -54.85 20.09 56.94
N THR A 347 -53.91 19.17 57.11
CA THR A 347 -52.50 19.42 57.43
C THR A 347 -51.61 18.94 56.27
N GLU A 348 -50.54 19.66 56.01
CA GLU A 348 -49.57 19.41 54.93
C GLU A 348 -48.67 18.22 55.29
N SER A 349 -48.41 17.29 54.35
CA SER A 349 -47.38 16.25 54.51
C SER A 349 -45.96 16.76 54.25
N GLY A 350 -45.81 17.79 53.40
CA GLY A 350 -44.54 18.40 53.01
C GLY A 350 -44.64 19.22 51.72
N ASP A 351 -43.52 19.79 51.28
CA ASP A 351 -43.37 20.41 49.96
C ASP A 351 -42.94 19.34 48.94
N ALA A 352 -43.42 19.44 47.69
CA ALA A 352 -43.01 18.49 46.65
C ALA A 352 -41.55 18.73 46.25
N LEU A 353 -40.72 17.69 46.23
CA LEU A 353 -39.31 17.74 45.84
C LEU A 353 -39.15 17.35 44.36
N CYS A 354 -38.43 18.16 43.59
CA CYS A 354 -38.04 17.82 42.22
C CYS A 354 -36.81 16.89 42.23
N THR A 355 -36.91 15.72 41.62
CA THR A 355 -35.80 14.76 41.47
C THR A 355 -35.77 14.22 40.04
N ALA A 356 -34.72 14.55 39.28
CA ALA A 356 -34.46 14.01 37.93
C ALA A 356 -35.69 14.09 36.99
N GLY A 357 -36.31 15.28 36.91
CA GLY A 357 -37.49 15.54 36.07
C GLY A 357 -38.85 15.13 36.66
N GLY A 358 -38.90 14.44 37.82
CA GLY A 358 -40.12 14.04 38.51
C GLY A 358 -40.37 14.78 39.84
N TRP A 359 -41.64 14.94 40.22
CA TRP A 359 -42.04 15.50 41.52
C TRP A 359 -42.44 14.40 42.50
N THR A 360 -42.10 14.55 43.79
CA THR A 360 -42.67 13.72 44.85
C THR A 360 -44.15 14.01 45.05
N THR A 361 -44.91 13.00 45.49
CA THR A 361 -46.36 13.12 45.72
C THR A 361 -46.68 13.42 47.19
N GLU A 362 -47.15 14.63 47.48
CA GLU A 362 -47.60 15.04 48.82
C GLU A 362 -49.13 15.04 48.97
N VAL A 363 -49.63 14.87 50.19
CA VAL A 363 -51.06 14.75 50.51
C VAL A 363 -51.49 15.70 51.63
N CYS A 364 -52.77 16.09 51.61
CA CYS A 364 -53.39 16.87 52.69
C CYS A 364 -54.26 15.95 53.57
N THR A 365 -53.87 15.74 54.83
CA THR A 365 -54.58 14.82 55.75
C THR A 365 -55.50 15.55 56.74
N PRO A 366 -56.68 15.01 57.09
CA PRO A 366 -57.62 15.64 58.03
C PRO A 366 -57.03 15.79 59.45
N ALA A 367 -57.22 16.94 60.09
CA ALA A 367 -56.79 17.18 61.48
C ALA A 367 -57.80 16.63 62.51
N CYS A 368 -57.34 15.97 63.58
CA CYS A 368 -58.19 15.35 64.61
C CYS A 368 -58.55 16.32 65.75
N ILE A 369 -59.77 16.21 66.31
CA ILE A 369 -60.24 17.02 67.45
C ILE A 369 -60.69 16.17 68.64
N SER A 370 -60.76 14.86 68.49
CA SER A 370 -61.03 13.86 69.53
C SER A 370 -60.57 12.47 69.10
N ASN A 371 -60.38 11.52 70.04
CA ASN A 371 -60.01 10.14 69.69
C ASN A 371 -61.05 9.42 68.80
N ALA A 372 -62.28 9.94 68.69
CA ALA A 372 -63.30 9.40 67.79
C ALA A 372 -63.02 9.70 66.32
N ASP A 373 -62.16 10.67 66.04
CA ASP A 373 -61.71 11.05 64.69
C ASP A 373 -60.50 10.20 64.24
N CYS A 374 -60.01 9.32 65.12
CA CYS A 374 -58.82 8.51 64.93
C CYS A 374 -59.19 7.02 64.89
N THR A 375 -58.60 6.29 63.95
CA THR A 375 -58.83 4.84 63.79
C THR A 375 -57.49 4.10 63.85
N ALA A 376 -57.52 2.78 64.12
CA ALA A 376 -56.30 1.98 64.19
C ALA A 376 -55.49 2.08 62.87
N PRO A 377 -54.15 2.15 62.92
CA PRO A 377 -53.28 1.88 64.06
C PRO A 377 -53.00 3.04 65.04
N THR A 378 -53.47 4.26 64.76
CA THR A 378 -53.24 5.48 65.59
C THR A 378 -54.54 5.94 66.28
N PRO A 379 -55.04 5.25 67.32
CA PRO A 379 -56.38 5.49 67.87
C PRO A 379 -56.50 6.69 68.82
N VAL A 380 -55.41 7.41 69.11
CA VAL A 380 -55.37 8.49 70.11
C VAL A 380 -55.21 9.83 69.41
N CYS A 381 -56.06 10.81 69.69
CA CYS A 381 -55.90 12.16 69.14
C CYS A 381 -55.06 13.01 70.08
N ASP A 382 -53.91 13.49 69.62
CA ASP A 382 -53.18 14.56 70.30
C ASP A 382 -53.85 15.89 69.99
N VAL A 383 -54.75 16.28 70.89
CA VAL A 383 -55.54 17.51 70.77
C VAL A 383 -54.70 18.81 70.87
N GLN A 384 -53.42 18.74 71.25
CA GLN A 384 -52.52 19.90 71.28
C GLN A 384 -51.99 20.25 69.88
N VAL A 385 -51.77 19.23 69.05
CA VAL A 385 -51.22 19.36 67.68
C VAL A 385 -52.20 18.91 66.59
N SER A 386 -53.38 18.44 66.98
CA SER A 386 -54.47 18.00 66.10
C SER A 386 -54.11 16.83 65.17
N THR A 387 -53.29 15.89 65.65
CA THR A 387 -52.84 14.70 64.90
C THR A 387 -53.20 13.40 65.63
N CYS A 388 -53.60 12.37 64.87
CA CYS A 388 -53.81 11.04 65.42
C CYS A 388 -52.46 10.33 65.65
N VAL A 389 -52.25 9.83 66.85
CA VAL A 389 -51.04 9.16 67.33
C VAL A 389 -51.42 7.80 67.93
N GLU A 390 -50.44 6.92 68.14
CA GLU A 390 -50.73 5.60 68.71
C GLU A 390 -50.94 5.65 70.22
N CYS A 391 -50.23 6.55 70.92
CA CYS A 391 -50.35 6.73 72.36
C CYS A 391 -49.89 8.12 72.82
N LEU A 392 -50.38 8.56 73.99
CA LEU A 392 -49.82 9.71 74.71
C LEU A 392 -49.35 9.31 76.12
N LEU A 393 -49.86 8.19 76.62
CA LEU A 393 -49.54 7.62 77.91
C LEU A 393 -49.31 6.12 77.75
N HIS A 394 -48.50 5.53 78.63
CA HIS A 394 -48.13 4.11 78.59
C HIS A 394 -49.34 3.17 78.67
N THR A 395 -50.45 3.65 79.25
CA THR A 395 -51.71 2.91 79.38
C THR A 395 -52.53 2.83 78.09
N ASP A 396 -52.18 3.63 77.09
CA ASP A 396 -52.85 3.62 75.78
C ASP A 396 -52.36 2.44 74.92
N CYS A 397 -51.26 1.78 75.34
CA CYS A 397 -50.64 0.64 74.66
C CYS A 397 -51.00 -0.70 75.33
N PRO A 398 -51.48 -1.71 74.59
CA PRO A 398 -51.83 -3.03 75.12
C PRO A 398 -50.68 -3.79 75.81
N SER A 399 -49.43 -3.50 75.45
CA SER A 399 -48.18 -4.07 76.01
C SER A 399 -47.50 -3.17 77.06
N GLY A 400 -48.00 -1.95 77.30
CA GLY A 400 -47.64 -1.12 78.46
C GLY A 400 -46.50 -0.11 78.30
N LEU A 401 -45.95 0.14 77.11
CA LEU A 401 -44.93 1.18 76.89
C LEU A 401 -45.32 2.13 75.75
N CYS A 402 -45.41 3.42 76.06
CA CYS A 402 -45.65 4.50 75.10
C CYS A 402 -44.40 5.37 75.03
N ASN A 403 -43.83 5.53 73.84
CA ASN A 403 -42.77 6.50 73.65
C ASN A 403 -43.39 7.91 73.56
N THR A 404 -43.16 8.73 74.58
CA THR A 404 -43.76 10.07 74.68
C THR A 404 -43.01 11.13 73.86
N VAL A 405 -41.99 10.75 73.10
CA VAL A 405 -41.25 11.64 72.19
C VAL A 405 -41.83 11.60 70.78
N ASP A 406 -42.25 10.43 70.31
CA ASP A 406 -42.83 10.21 68.98
C ASP A 406 -44.28 9.67 69.01
N ASN A 407 -44.86 9.50 70.21
CA ASN A 407 -46.24 9.12 70.45
C ASN A 407 -46.64 7.75 69.84
N THR A 408 -45.70 6.81 69.80
CA THR A 408 -45.87 5.43 69.29
C THR A 408 -45.92 4.36 70.39
N CYS A 409 -46.67 3.28 70.16
CA CYS A 409 -46.70 2.14 71.07
C CYS A 409 -45.56 1.17 70.79
N ILE A 410 -44.67 0.96 71.76
CA ILE A 410 -43.55 0.03 71.59
C ILE A 410 -44.00 -1.39 71.94
N TYR A 411 -43.96 -2.28 70.95
CA TYR A 411 -43.97 -3.72 71.18
C TYR A 411 -42.53 -4.21 71.19
N GLY A 412 -42.01 -4.51 72.39
CA GLY A 412 -40.68 -5.07 72.53
C GLY A 412 -39.80 -4.44 73.59
N CYS A 413 -38.50 -4.70 73.49
CA CYS A 413 -37.46 -4.20 74.41
C CYS A 413 -36.82 -2.92 73.86
N VAL A 414 -36.31 -2.06 74.74
CA VAL A 414 -35.55 -0.83 74.37
C VAL A 414 -34.13 -0.84 74.94
N SER A 415 -33.82 -1.82 75.78
CA SER A 415 -32.50 -2.02 76.37
C SER A 415 -32.30 -3.49 76.76
N ASN A 416 -31.04 -3.92 76.85
CA ASN A 416 -30.72 -5.28 77.28
C ASN A 416 -31.26 -5.62 78.68
N THR A 417 -31.54 -4.62 79.52
CA THR A 417 -32.15 -4.81 80.85
C THR A 417 -33.61 -5.26 80.81
N ASP A 418 -34.25 -5.22 79.64
CA ASP A 418 -35.62 -5.68 79.42
C ASP A 418 -35.69 -7.17 79.02
N CYS A 419 -34.53 -7.84 78.82
CA CYS A 419 -34.40 -9.21 78.32
C CYS A 419 -33.67 -10.13 79.33
N PHE A 420 -34.14 -11.37 79.51
CA PHE A 420 -33.59 -12.32 80.50
C PHE A 420 -33.57 -13.76 79.98
N GLY A 421 -32.59 -14.55 80.43
CA GLY A 421 -32.47 -15.98 80.09
C GLY A 421 -31.65 -16.23 78.82
N ALA A 422 -32.01 -17.25 78.04
CA ALA A 422 -31.26 -17.68 76.84
C ALA A 422 -31.22 -16.63 75.71
N LYS A 423 -32.04 -15.58 75.79
CA LYS A 423 -32.12 -14.45 74.85
C LYS A 423 -31.89 -13.13 75.59
N PRO A 424 -30.63 -12.80 75.97
CA PRO A 424 -30.34 -11.70 76.89
C PRO A 424 -30.13 -10.34 76.21
N LEU A 425 -30.17 -10.28 74.88
CA LEU A 425 -29.87 -9.07 74.12
C LEU A 425 -31.14 -8.50 73.51
N CYS A 426 -31.30 -7.20 73.59
CA CYS A 426 -32.38 -6.50 72.94
C CYS A 426 -31.92 -6.05 71.55
N ASN A 427 -32.52 -6.62 70.50
CA ASN A 427 -32.38 -6.06 69.17
C ASN A 427 -33.17 -4.74 69.14
N THR A 428 -32.51 -3.61 69.26
CA THR A 428 -33.15 -2.28 69.26
C THR A 428 -33.67 -1.86 67.90
N SER A 429 -33.30 -2.60 66.84
CA SER A 429 -33.80 -2.38 65.48
C SER A 429 -35.16 -3.06 65.28
N ASP A 430 -35.38 -4.23 65.88
CA ASP A 430 -36.61 -5.02 65.75
C ASP A 430 -37.44 -5.13 67.04
N ASN A 431 -36.98 -4.46 68.10
CA ASN A 431 -37.50 -4.49 69.47
C ASN A 431 -37.69 -5.91 70.06
N LEU A 432 -36.94 -6.93 69.62
CA LEU A 432 -37.09 -8.31 70.08
C LEU A 432 -35.93 -8.76 70.99
N CYS A 433 -36.22 -9.55 72.03
CA CYS A 433 -35.17 -10.22 72.81
C CYS A 433 -34.59 -11.40 72.01
N VAL A 434 -33.30 -11.31 71.67
CA VAL A 434 -32.56 -12.22 70.80
C VAL A 434 -31.36 -12.86 71.51
N GLU A 435 -30.81 -13.94 70.95
CA GLU A 435 -29.65 -14.64 71.52
C GLU A 435 -28.34 -13.92 71.20
N CYS A 436 -28.25 -13.32 70.00
CA CYS A 436 -27.08 -12.59 69.53
C CYS A 436 -27.48 -11.47 68.55
N LEU A 437 -26.62 -10.45 68.41
CA LEU A 437 -26.73 -9.39 67.40
C LEU A 437 -25.49 -9.29 66.52
N ILE A 438 -24.37 -9.77 67.05
CA ILE A 438 -23.09 -9.93 66.36
C ILE A 438 -22.49 -11.25 66.82
N SER A 439 -21.63 -11.84 65.99
CA SER A 439 -21.02 -13.15 66.27
C SER A 439 -20.21 -13.20 67.57
N SER A 440 -19.75 -12.04 68.08
CA SER A 440 -19.09 -11.96 69.39
C SER A 440 -20.03 -12.11 70.60
N ASN A 441 -21.35 -12.14 70.39
CA ASN A 441 -22.32 -12.47 71.43
C ASN A 441 -22.51 -13.99 71.59
N CYS A 442 -21.99 -14.78 70.67
CA CYS A 442 -22.06 -16.23 70.69
C CYS A 442 -20.76 -16.79 71.28
N ALA A 443 -20.87 -17.48 72.41
CA ALA A 443 -19.69 -17.93 73.15
C ALA A 443 -18.84 -18.98 72.41
N LEU A 444 -19.41 -19.70 71.43
CA LEU A 444 -18.76 -20.79 70.67
C LEU A 444 -19.23 -20.90 69.20
N GLY A 445 -19.77 -19.83 68.60
CA GLY A 445 -20.39 -19.90 67.27
C GLY A 445 -20.55 -18.55 66.56
N VAL A 446 -21.18 -18.54 65.39
CA VAL A 446 -21.47 -17.35 64.57
C VAL A 446 -22.93 -16.96 64.79
N CYS A 447 -23.22 -15.65 64.82
CA CYS A 447 -24.58 -15.15 64.93
C CYS A 447 -25.20 -15.10 63.53
N GLU A 448 -26.24 -15.89 63.29
CA GLU A 448 -26.95 -15.89 62.02
C GLU A 448 -27.77 -14.58 61.88
N PRO A 449 -27.45 -13.68 60.94
CA PRO A 449 -28.00 -12.32 60.90
C PRO A 449 -29.50 -12.26 60.59
N GLU A 450 -30.08 -13.29 59.96
CA GLU A 450 -31.52 -13.34 59.67
C GLU A 450 -32.37 -13.93 60.81
N SER A 451 -31.78 -14.74 61.70
CA SER A 451 -32.52 -15.43 62.77
C SER A 451 -32.13 -15.02 64.19
N ASN A 452 -31.02 -14.28 64.34
CA ASN A 452 -30.45 -13.78 65.59
C ASN A 452 -30.25 -14.90 66.65
N THR A 453 -29.82 -16.07 66.18
CA THR A 453 -29.47 -17.27 66.98
C THR A 453 -28.03 -17.71 66.72
N CYS A 454 -27.40 -18.35 67.71
CA CYS A 454 -26.00 -18.78 67.63
C CYS A 454 -25.84 -20.19 67.04
N VAL A 455 -24.99 -20.36 66.01
CA VAL A 455 -24.73 -21.64 65.30
C VAL A 455 -23.22 -21.94 65.16
N GLU A 456 -22.80 -23.21 65.01
CA GLU A 456 -21.37 -23.64 64.90
C GLU A 456 -20.83 -23.55 63.44
N CYS A 457 -19.53 -23.26 63.20
CA CYS A 457 -18.99 -23.08 61.84
C CYS A 457 -18.69 -24.41 61.10
N VAL A 458 -18.97 -24.47 59.80
CA VAL A 458 -18.86 -25.71 58.99
C VAL A 458 -17.86 -25.57 57.84
N LEU A 459 -17.72 -24.37 57.27
CA LEU A 459 -16.80 -24.05 56.17
C LEU A 459 -16.07 -22.73 56.47
N SER A 460 -14.89 -22.53 55.89
CA SER A 460 -14.10 -21.30 56.12
C SER A 460 -14.77 -20.03 55.58
N ALA A 461 -15.76 -20.15 54.69
CA ALA A 461 -16.59 -19.04 54.22
C ALA A 461 -17.60 -18.53 55.27
N ASP A 462 -17.84 -19.31 56.33
CA ASP A 462 -18.71 -18.93 57.46
C ASP A 462 -17.97 -18.01 58.46
N CYS A 463 -16.70 -17.73 58.19
CA CYS A 463 -15.82 -16.89 59.01
C CYS A 463 -15.52 -15.57 58.28
N PRO A 464 -15.25 -14.47 59.00
CA PRO A 464 -14.87 -13.19 58.38
C PRO A 464 -13.62 -13.34 57.50
N PRO A 465 -13.40 -12.48 56.49
CA PRO A 465 -12.28 -12.60 55.53
C PRO A 465 -10.86 -12.67 56.13
N THR A 466 -10.71 -12.42 57.43
CA THR A 466 -9.46 -12.47 58.19
C THR A 466 -9.32 -13.71 59.09
N ALA A 467 -10.20 -14.71 58.97
CA ALA A 467 -10.20 -15.93 59.78
C ALA A 467 -10.73 -17.16 59.01
N GLU A 468 -10.21 -18.35 59.30
CA GLU A 468 -10.69 -19.63 58.72
C GLU A 468 -11.26 -20.58 59.79
N CYS A 469 -12.16 -21.49 59.38
CA CYS A 469 -12.80 -22.46 60.28
C CYS A 469 -11.88 -23.67 60.47
N HIS A 470 -11.40 -23.89 61.70
CA HIS A 470 -10.40 -24.94 61.98
C HIS A 470 -11.01 -26.36 61.84
N PRO A 471 -10.47 -27.23 60.96
CA PRO A 471 -11.04 -28.56 60.74
C PRO A 471 -10.81 -29.44 61.97
N GLY A 472 -11.90 -29.75 62.67
CA GLY A 472 -11.94 -30.58 63.88
C GLY A 472 -12.36 -29.86 65.17
N ALA A 473 -12.37 -28.53 65.20
CA ALA A 473 -12.85 -27.74 66.34
C ALA A 473 -14.16 -26.99 66.06
N HIS A 474 -14.47 -26.70 64.80
CA HIS A 474 -15.68 -25.94 64.39
C HIS A 474 -15.76 -24.53 65.02
N LEU A 475 -14.62 -23.84 65.12
CA LEU A 475 -14.50 -22.42 65.50
C LEU A 475 -13.63 -21.65 64.49
N CYS A 476 -13.98 -20.37 64.25
CA CYS A 476 -13.24 -19.43 63.40
C CYS A 476 -12.00 -18.89 64.12
N VAL A 477 -10.82 -18.99 63.50
CA VAL A 477 -9.54 -18.51 64.03
C VAL A 477 -8.84 -17.56 63.04
N PRO A 478 -8.26 -16.42 63.48
CA PRO A 478 -7.62 -15.47 62.57
C PRO A 478 -6.36 -16.02 61.91
N THR A 479 -6.13 -15.72 60.63
CA THR A 479 -4.91 -16.10 59.89
C THR A 479 -4.08 -14.88 59.47
N GLY A 480 -2.80 -14.89 59.85
CA GLY A 480 -1.77 -13.94 59.46
C GLY A 480 -1.11 -14.28 58.12
N CYS A 481 -0.31 -13.33 57.64
CA CYS A 481 0.30 -13.34 56.32
C CYS A 481 1.34 -14.47 56.19
N THR A 482 0.99 -15.55 55.46
CA THR A 482 1.82 -16.77 55.36
C THR A 482 2.35 -17.06 53.94
N VAL A 483 2.01 -16.26 52.92
CA VAL A 483 2.61 -16.34 51.57
C VAL A 483 2.59 -14.99 50.84
N VAL A 484 3.59 -14.80 49.98
CA VAL A 484 4.24 -13.56 49.51
C VAL A 484 3.38 -12.63 48.61
N ASN A 485 2.05 -12.55 48.76
CA ASN A 485 1.29 -11.57 47.97
C ASN A 485 -0.05 -11.09 48.58
N THR A 486 -0.14 -11.01 49.91
CA THR A 486 -1.38 -10.56 50.59
C THR A 486 -1.31 -9.14 51.13
N CYS A 487 -0.21 -8.41 50.91
CA CYS A 487 -0.01 -7.05 51.41
C CYS A 487 -0.06 -6.05 50.25
N ALA A 488 -0.88 -5.01 50.38
CA ALA A 488 -1.07 -3.96 49.36
C ALA A 488 -0.54 -2.61 49.85
N ALA A 489 -0.32 -1.67 48.92
CA ALA A 489 0.24 -0.35 49.22
C ALA A 489 -0.61 0.40 50.28
N PRO A 490 0.03 1.12 51.23
CA PRO A 490 1.44 1.52 51.24
C PRO A 490 2.42 0.57 51.97
N THR A 491 2.00 -0.62 52.45
CA THR A 491 2.88 -1.57 53.17
C THR A 491 2.91 -2.93 52.46
N PRO A 492 3.70 -3.07 51.39
CA PRO A 492 3.61 -4.21 50.48
C PRO A 492 4.36 -5.47 50.95
N VAL A 493 5.15 -5.39 52.03
CA VAL A 493 6.03 -6.48 52.48
C VAL A 493 5.44 -7.21 53.68
N CYS A 494 5.50 -8.53 53.66
CA CYS A 494 4.97 -9.38 54.71
C CYS A 494 6.08 -9.75 55.71
N ASP A 495 5.94 -9.42 57.00
CA ASP A 495 6.84 -9.90 58.08
C ASP A 495 6.30 -11.19 58.71
N PRO A 496 6.84 -12.37 58.35
CA PRO A 496 6.33 -13.64 58.85
C PRO A 496 6.67 -13.90 60.32
N ALA A 497 7.58 -13.12 60.92
CA ALA A 497 7.96 -13.23 62.33
C ALA A 497 7.06 -12.38 63.24
N LYS A 498 6.45 -11.31 62.71
CA LYS A 498 5.51 -10.43 63.42
C LYS A 498 4.04 -10.65 63.04
N ASP A 499 3.77 -11.40 61.98
CA ASP A 499 2.44 -11.78 61.49
C ASP A 499 1.59 -10.55 61.04
N PHE A 500 2.25 -9.57 60.41
CA PHE A 500 1.69 -8.27 60.00
C PHE A 500 2.37 -7.69 58.73
N CYS A 501 1.68 -6.86 57.95
CA CYS A 501 2.25 -6.20 56.76
C CYS A 501 3.04 -4.94 57.16
N VAL A 502 4.22 -4.78 56.58
CA VAL A 502 5.19 -3.71 56.85
C VAL A 502 5.67 -3.07 55.54
N GLU A 503 6.36 -1.94 55.62
CA GLU A 503 6.84 -1.24 54.43
C GLU A 503 8.08 -1.93 53.83
N CYS A 504 8.99 -2.42 54.68
CA CYS A 504 10.21 -3.11 54.28
C CYS A 504 10.74 -4.05 55.38
N LEU A 505 11.59 -5.02 55.00
CA LEU A 505 12.38 -5.82 55.95
C LEU A 505 13.89 -5.78 55.66
N VAL A 506 14.24 -5.50 54.41
CA VAL A 506 15.62 -5.29 53.95
C VAL A 506 15.67 -4.10 52.99
N ASP A 507 16.85 -3.50 52.81
CA ASP A 507 17.02 -2.28 52.00
C ASP A 507 16.58 -2.44 50.54
N SER A 508 16.66 -3.66 50.00
CA SER A 508 16.21 -3.95 48.61
C SER A 508 14.69 -3.88 48.42
N ASP A 509 13.92 -3.85 49.52
CA ASP A 509 12.48 -3.66 49.48
C ASP A 509 12.10 -2.18 49.33
N CYS A 510 13.07 -1.27 49.51
CA CYS A 510 12.89 0.16 49.44
C CYS A 510 13.42 0.74 48.11
N ALA A 511 12.67 1.65 47.51
CA ALA A 511 13.04 2.34 46.27
C ALA A 511 13.36 3.83 46.51
N ASN A 512 13.98 4.49 45.54
CA ASN A 512 14.25 5.93 45.62
C ASN A 512 12.96 6.73 45.81
N PRO A 513 12.93 7.75 46.70
CA PRO A 513 14.07 8.42 47.33
C PRO A 513 14.48 7.93 48.74
N THR A 514 13.92 6.83 49.26
CA THR A 514 14.18 6.33 50.64
C THR A 514 14.80 4.93 50.62
N PRO A 515 16.09 4.77 50.26
CA PRO A 515 16.65 3.47 49.89
C PRO A 515 17.03 2.55 51.05
N VAL A 516 16.85 2.97 52.31
CA VAL A 516 17.31 2.22 53.49
C VAL A 516 16.11 1.75 54.32
N CYS A 517 16.11 0.50 54.77
CA CYS A 517 15.05 -0.06 55.60
C CYS A 517 15.40 0.01 57.10
N ASP A 518 14.63 0.76 57.89
CA ASP A 518 14.76 0.72 59.36
C ASP A 518 14.01 -0.49 59.94
N SER A 519 14.73 -1.61 60.02
CA SER A 519 14.23 -2.90 60.56
C SER A 519 13.77 -2.88 62.04
N THR A 520 13.86 -1.75 62.75
CA THR A 520 13.31 -1.62 64.12
C THR A 520 11.89 -1.06 64.16
N VAL A 521 11.50 -0.32 63.13
CA VAL A 521 10.14 0.22 62.94
C VAL A 521 9.47 -0.29 61.68
N ASP A 522 10.20 -1.07 60.87
CA ASP A 522 9.79 -1.72 59.63
C ASP A 522 9.25 -0.73 58.55
N ALA A 523 9.99 0.38 58.37
CA ALA A 523 9.68 1.49 57.46
C ALA A 523 10.88 1.92 56.59
N CYS A 524 10.64 2.41 55.37
CA CYS A 524 11.70 2.91 54.49
C CYS A 524 12.11 4.34 54.89
N VAL A 525 13.41 4.59 55.00
CA VAL A 525 13.99 5.85 55.49
C VAL A 525 15.10 6.38 54.58
N GLU A 526 15.41 7.65 54.77
CA GLU A 526 16.42 8.45 54.06
C GLU A 526 17.89 8.05 54.44
N CYS A 527 18.89 8.37 53.60
CA CYS A 527 20.28 7.87 53.75
C CYS A 527 21.02 8.43 54.99
N VAL A 528 21.95 7.65 55.55
CA VAL A 528 22.70 8.02 56.77
C VAL A 528 24.22 8.00 56.63
N GLU A 529 24.78 7.22 55.71
CA GLU A 529 26.19 7.26 55.35
C GLU A 529 26.46 7.01 53.86
N HIS A 530 27.66 7.37 53.39
CA HIS A 530 27.98 7.38 51.96
C HIS A 530 27.91 5.99 51.30
N SER A 531 28.18 4.93 52.07
CA SER A 531 28.11 3.55 51.58
C SER A 531 26.68 3.08 51.28
N ASP A 532 25.68 3.82 51.74
CA ASP A 532 24.27 3.55 51.46
C ASP A 532 23.89 4.03 50.05
N CYS A 533 24.77 4.78 49.38
CA CYS A 533 24.59 5.35 48.05
C CYS A 533 25.52 4.68 47.03
N GLY A 534 25.02 4.41 45.82
CA GLY A 534 25.78 3.79 44.73
C GLY A 534 25.38 4.30 43.34
N GLY A 535 26.22 4.05 42.33
CA GLY A 535 26.02 4.55 40.96
C GLY A 535 26.51 6.00 40.79
N VAL A 536 25.80 6.80 39.98
CA VAL A 536 26.16 8.20 39.63
C VAL A 536 26.02 9.20 40.79
N ASN A 537 25.37 8.81 41.88
CA ASN A 537 25.20 9.63 43.09
C ASN A 537 25.80 8.93 44.34
N PRO A 538 27.13 8.78 44.42
CA PRO A 538 27.76 7.89 45.41
C PRO A 538 27.95 8.53 46.80
N PHE A 539 27.50 9.77 47.04
CA PHE A 539 27.74 10.48 48.30
C PHE A 539 26.44 10.78 49.07
N CYS A 540 26.38 10.48 50.37
CA CYS A 540 25.21 10.81 51.19
C CYS A 540 25.39 12.19 51.85
N ASP A 541 24.50 13.13 51.54
CA ASP A 541 24.44 14.43 52.22
C ASP A 541 23.81 14.25 53.61
N VAL A 542 24.65 14.04 54.63
CA VAL A 542 24.23 13.85 56.04
C VAL A 542 23.48 15.05 56.64
N GLY A 543 23.46 16.22 55.99
CA GLY A 543 22.65 17.37 56.41
C GLY A 543 21.22 17.38 55.82
N GLY A 544 21.02 16.67 54.70
CA GLY A 544 19.75 16.57 53.97
C GLY A 544 19.23 15.14 53.75
N HIS A 545 19.93 14.14 54.30
CA HIS A 545 19.63 12.71 54.27
C HIS A 545 19.33 12.11 52.87
N ARG A 546 19.96 12.61 51.79
CA ARG A 546 19.76 12.08 50.41
C ARG A 546 21.08 11.80 49.68
N CYS A 547 21.05 10.86 48.73
CA CYS A 547 22.21 10.53 47.89
C CYS A 547 22.43 11.57 46.77
N VAL A 548 23.65 12.10 46.65
CA VAL A 548 24.05 13.18 45.73
C VAL A 548 25.35 12.85 44.97
N ALA A 549 25.61 13.57 43.88
CA ALA A 549 26.72 13.29 42.96
C ALA A 549 28.08 13.88 43.42
N CYS A 550 28.08 15.02 44.12
CA CYS A 550 29.29 15.61 44.73
C CYS A 550 28.96 16.41 46.00
N LEU A 551 29.95 16.58 46.90
CA LEU A 551 29.81 17.43 48.10
C LEU A 551 30.82 18.60 48.10
N SER A 552 31.84 18.53 47.25
CA SER A 552 32.84 19.58 47.04
C SER A 552 33.45 19.47 45.65
N ASP A 553 34.08 20.55 45.17
CA ASP A 553 34.73 20.59 43.84
C ASP A 553 35.83 19.53 43.68
N ALA A 554 36.42 19.05 44.78
CA ALA A 554 37.43 18.01 44.75
C ALA A 554 36.87 16.63 44.35
N ASP A 555 35.55 16.48 44.40
CA ASP A 555 34.84 15.26 44.01
C ASP A 555 34.53 15.23 42.50
N CYS A 556 34.79 16.34 41.78
CA CYS A 556 34.57 16.51 40.35
C CYS A 556 35.91 16.55 39.57
N VAL A 557 35.99 15.86 38.42
CA VAL A 557 37.21 15.75 37.61
C VAL A 557 37.10 16.65 36.37
N GLY A 558 37.53 17.91 36.49
CA GLY A 558 37.50 18.89 35.39
C GLY A 558 36.46 20.00 35.57
N ASP A 559 35.44 19.72 36.39
CA ASP A 559 34.28 20.58 36.66
C ASP A 559 34.23 21.06 38.12
N VAL A 560 33.28 21.95 38.46
CA VAL A 560 33.04 22.46 39.82
C VAL A 560 31.73 21.93 40.40
N CYS A 561 31.67 21.66 41.70
CA CYS A 561 30.49 21.11 42.35
C CYS A 561 29.49 22.23 42.67
N HIS A 562 28.28 22.14 42.13
CA HIS A 562 27.28 23.20 42.31
C HIS A 562 26.81 23.28 43.78
N PRO A 563 26.94 24.44 44.46
CA PRO A 563 26.86 24.55 45.93
C PRO A 563 25.46 24.31 46.54
N THR A 564 24.42 24.18 45.72
CA THR A 564 23.04 23.86 46.15
C THR A 564 22.39 22.70 45.38
N ALA A 565 22.92 22.31 44.22
CA ALA A 565 22.39 21.19 43.43
C ALA A 565 23.17 19.88 43.68
N ASN A 566 24.34 19.97 44.32
CA ASN A 566 25.19 18.84 44.71
C ASN A 566 25.51 17.89 43.54
N MET A 567 25.79 18.48 42.36
CA MET A 567 26.25 17.82 41.13
C MET A 567 27.38 18.62 40.44
N CYS A 568 28.25 17.96 39.67
CA CYS A 568 29.38 18.58 38.98
C CYS A 568 28.92 19.32 37.70
N VAL A 569 29.34 20.58 37.51
CA VAL A 569 28.92 21.47 36.39
C VAL A 569 30.08 22.34 35.88
N GLU A 570 29.98 22.86 34.64
CA GLU A 570 31.04 23.67 33.99
C GLU A 570 31.19 25.10 34.57
N CYS A 571 30.11 25.82 34.90
CA CYS A 571 30.16 27.09 35.65
C CYS A 571 29.12 27.14 36.78
N ALA A 572 29.46 27.78 37.91
CA ALA A 572 28.50 28.02 39.00
C ALA A 572 28.01 29.49 39.04
N GLY A 573 28.71 30.39 38.34
CA GLY A 573 28.25 31.75 38.06
C GLY A 573 29.13 32.49 37.06
N ASP A 574 28.71 33.70 36.68
CA ASP A 574 29.33 34.49 35.59
C ASP A 574 30.85 34.76 35.75
N GLY A 575 31.37 34.70 36.98
CA GLY A 575 32.80 34.87 37.27
C GLY A 575 33.70 33.76 36.72
N ASP A 576 33.09 32.64 36.33
CA ASP A 576 33.74 31.47 35.75
C ASP A 576 33.81 31.54 34.21
N CYS A 577 33.19 32.56 33.58
CA CYS A 577 33.03 32.74 32.14
C CYS A 577 33.85 33.94 31.56
N PRO A 578 34.99 33.71 30.89
CA PRO A 578 35.77 34.79 30.27
C PRO A 578 35.20 35.20 28.90
N GLY A 579 34.36 36.25 28.86
CA GLY A 579 33.86 36.85 27.61
C GLY A 579 32.43 36.48 27.19
N GLY A 580 31.67 35.83 28.08
CA GLY A 580 30.23 35.58 27.96
C GLY A 580 29.54 35.71 29.32
N VAL A 581 28.30 35.24 29.43
CA VAL A 581 27.53 35.17 30.70
C VAL A 581 27.12 33.72 31.01
N CYS A 582 27.18 33.28 32.28
CA CYS A 582 26.79 31.94 32.72
C CYS A 582 25.26 31.84 32.71
N LYS A 583 24.72 31.00 31.83
CA LYS A 583 23.31 30.70 31.65
C LYS A 583 22.85 29.84 32.84
N PHE A 584 22.28 30.47 33.86
CA PHE A 584 21.86 29.85 35.12
C PHE A 584 20.85 28.68 35.02
N ILE A 585 20.34 28.37 33.82
CA ILE A 585 19.51 27.18 33.54
C ILE A 585 20.37 25.98 33.11
N THR A 586 21.42 26.22 32.31
CA THR A 586 22.33 25.18 31.77
C THR A 586 23.71 25.17 32.43
N PHE A 587 24.03 26.16 33.25
CA PHE A 587 25.32 26.32 33.93
C PHE A 587 26.53 26.36 32.94
N THR A 588 26.37 27.09 31.81
CA THR A 588 27.35 27.29 30.69
C THR A 588 27.41 28.76 30.17
N CYS A 589 28.40 29.22 29.36
CA CYS A 589 28.66 30.67 29.07
C CYS A 589 28.32 31.22 27.62
N GLU A 590 27.65 32.41 27.37
CA GLU A 590 27.25 32.96 25.99
C GLU A 590 27.21 34.54 25.65
N PRO A 591 27.14 35.06 24.34
CA PRO A 591 27.04 36.52 23.81
C PRO A 591 25.84 37.01 22.83
N VAL A 592 25.65 38.32 22.32
CA VAL A 592 24.38 39.00 21.69
C VAL A 592 24.47 39.97 20.38
N LYS A 593 23.42 40.29 19.49
CA LYS A 593 23.41 41.22 18.23
C LYS A 593 22.10 42.01 17.64
N GLU A 594 22.15 42.85 16.52
CA GLU A 594 21.35 44.09 15.98
C GLU A 594 21.13 44.27 14.39
N CYS A 595 20.03 44.92 13.87
CA CYS A 595 19.62 45.14 12.41
C CYS A 595 20.00 46.47 11.66
N GLY A 596 20.18 46.41 10.32
CA GLY A 596 20.41 47.54 9.40
C GLY A 596 21.86 47.67 8.92
N ASN A 597 22.57 46.54 8.92
CA ASN A 597 24.03 46.46 8.80
C ASN A 597 24.50 45.77 7.50
N SER A 598 23.56 45.52 6.58
CA SER A 598 23.77 44.79 5.31
C SER A 598 24.04 43.29 5.48
N VAL A 599 23.64 42.71 6.62
CA VAL A 599 23.73 41.29 6.90
C VAL A 599 22.46 40.86 7.60
N VAL A 600 21.69 39.94 6.99
CA VAL A 600 20.48 39.38 7.60
C VAL A 600 20.89 38.44 8.74
N GLU A 601 20.50 38.77 9.96
CA GLU A 601 20.82 38.01 11.18
C GLU A 601 19.60 37.22 11.70
N ALA A 602 19.84 36.20 12.53
CA ALA A 602 18.77 35.33 13.03
C ALA A 602 17.70 36.13 13.81
N GLY A 603 16.50 36.24 13.24
CA GLY A 603 15.39 37.06 13.73
C GLY A 603 15.00 38.23 12.82
N GLU A 604 15.74 38.45 11.73
CA GLU A 604 15.43 39.44 10.69
C GLU A 604 14.86 38.74 9.45
N GLY A 605 13.78 39.28 8.86
CA GLY A 605 13.19 38.80 7.61
C GLY A 605 13.82 39.42 6.35
N CYS A 606 14.58 40.51 6.49
CA CYS A 606 15.43 41.13 5.45
C CYS A 606 16.39 42.17 6.08
N ASP A 607 17.45 42.58 5.37
CA ASP A 607 18.35 43.70 5.71
C ASP A 607 18.95 44.26 4.41
N ASP A 608 18.52 45.47 4.01
CA ASP A 608 18.95 46.15 2.78
C ASP A 608 20.04 47.22 3.03
N GLY A 609 20.69 47.18 4.19
CA GLY A 609 21.72 48.13 4.59
C GLY A 609 21.18 49.51 4.99
N GLY A 610 19.88 49.63 5.22
CA GLY A 610 19.22 50.85 5.66
C GLY A 610 18.09 50.61 6.68
N ASN A 611 17.35 51.68 6.98
CA ASN A 611 16.12 51.63 7.77
C ASN A 611 15.06 52.55 7.12
N VAL A 612 15.02 52.57 5.79
CA VAL A 612 14.05 53.37 5.03
C VAL A 612 12.90 52.43 4.67
N ASP A 613 11.66 52.94 4.71
CA ASP A 613 10.49 52.14 4.30
C ASP A 613 10.21 52.46 2.81
N GLY A 614 9.92 51.45 1.98
CA GLY A 614 9.60 51.59 0.55
C GLY A 614 10.70 51.19 -0.46
N ASP A 615 11.83 50.63 -0.01
CA ASP A 615 12.98 50.25 -0.85
C ASP A 615 13.36 48.76 -0.79
N GLY A 616 12.61 47.94 -0.06
CA GLY A 616 12.72 46.47 -0.10
C GLY A 616 12.62 45.84 1.30
N CYS A 617 13.19 46.48 2.32
CA CYS A 617 13.08 46.05 3.70
C CYS A 617 12.68 47.18 4.63
N ASN A 618 11.61 47.02 5.41
CA ASN A 618 11.18 48.08 6.31
C ASN A 618 12.11 48.20 7.54
N SER A 619 11.94 49.30 8.28
CA SER A 619 12.72 49.61 9.49
C SER A 619 12.60 48.61 10.67
N PHE A 620 11.77 47.58 10.54
CA PHE A 620 11.64 46.45 11.48
C PHE A 620 12.19 45.13 10.92
N CYS A 621 12.93 45.18 9.82
CA CYS A 621 13.61 44.04 9.20
C CYS A 621 12.61 43.02 8.65
N LEU A 622 11.51 43.52 8.07
CA LEU A 622 10.47 42.71 7.41
C LEU A 622 10.26 43.18 5.97
N VAL A 623 10.05 42.23 5.06
CA VAL A 623 9.90 42.47 3.62
C VAL A 623 8.59 43.20 3.33
N GLU A 624 8.60 44.18 2.43
CA GLU A 624 7.41 44.93 2.03
C GLU A 624 6.73 44.33 0.78
N ASP A 625 5.41 44.19 0.84
CA ASP A 625 4.63 43.45 -0.15
C ASP A 625 4.30 44.30 -1.42
N GLY A 626 4.60 43.77 -2.63
CA GLY A 626 4.14 44.33 -3.91
C GLY A 626 5.14 45.07 -4.83
N GLN A 627 6.44 44.77 -4.83
CA GLN A 627 7.38 45.21 -5.88
C GLN A 627 8.23 44.05 -6.44
N PRO A 628 8.29 43.85 -7.76
CA PRO A 628 9.10 42.80 -8.36
C PRO A 628 10.60 43.17 -8.34
N CYS A 629 11.45 42.22 -7.99
CA CYS A 629 12.90 42.31 -8.16
C CYS A 629 13.29 42.30 -9.65
N ASN A 630 13.08 43.41 -10.35
CA ASN A 630 14.04 43.85 -11.37
C ASN A 630 14.08 45.39 -11.41
N THR A 631 15.27 45.98 -11.27
CA THR A 631 15.63 47.25 -11.94
C THR A 631 17.16 47.41 -12.05
N ALA A 632 17.69 47.10 -13.24
CA ALA A 632 18.85 47.67 -13.96
C ALA A 632 20.08 48.26 -13.20
N SER A 633 21.29 47.67 -13.38
CA SER A 633 22.29 48.06 -14.41
C SER A 633 23.74 47.52 -14.17
N VAL A 634 24.25 46.78 -15.18
CA VAL A 634 25.65 46.55 -15.62
C VAL A 634 26.80 46.36 -14.60
N GLY A 635 27.25 45.11 -14.47
CA GLY A 635 28.69 44.75 -14.40
C GLY A 635 29.19 44.13 -13.08
N VAL A 636 29.65 42.88 -13.20
CA VAL A 636 30.38 42.02 -12.23
C VAL A 636 29.51 41.08 -11.38
N ALA A 637 29.96 39.82 -11.35
CA ALA A 637 29.33 38.60 -10.83
C ALA A 637 28.83 38.65 -9.39
N GLY A 638 27.76 37.87 -9.12
CA GLY A 638 27.33 37.52 -7.77
C GLY A 638 25.82 37.30 -7.64
N HIS A 639 25.32 36.12 -8.02
CA HIS A 639 24.28 35.44 -7.24
C HIS A 639 24.46 33.93 -7.42
N ALA A 640 24.49 33.20 -6.32
CA ALA A 640 24.86 31.78 -6.28
C ALA A 640 23.71 30.82 -6.63
N SER A 641 22.48 31.33 -6.77
CA SER A 641 21.27 30.53 -7.00
C SER A 641 20.93 30.28 -8.47
N CYS A 642 21.87 30.47 -9.39
CA CYS A 642 21.69 30.10 -10.81
C CYS A 642 22.89 29.32 -11.37
N ALA A 643 23.71 28.73 -10.50
CA ALA A 643 24.89 27.96 -10.90
C ALA A 643 24.99 26.59 -10.19
N SER A 644 23.93 26.15 -9.52
CA SER A 644 23.93 24.95 -8.68
C SER A 644 22.75 24.01 -8.88
N GLY A 645 21.82 24.27 -9.81
CA GLY A 645 20.71 23.34 -10.12
C GLY A 645 19.99 22.78 -8.89
N ALA A 646 19.67 23.59 -7.89
CA ALA A 646 18.93 23.14 -6.71
C ALA A 646 18.02 24.28 -6.24
N CYS A 647 16.70 24.02 -6.16
CA CYS A 647 15.72 24.93 -5.58
C CYS A 647 15.55 24.67 -4.07
N ASP A 648 15.31 25.74 -3.32
CA ASP A 648 15.05 25.72 -1.87
C ASP A 648 13.54 25.94 -1.65
N THR A 649 12.83 24.90 -1.24
CA THR A 649 11.37 24.86 -1.05
C THR A 649 10.91 25.45 0.29
N SER A 650 11.79 26.02 1.11
CA SER A 650 11.41 26.41 2.48
C SER A 650 10.53 27.67 2.62
N HIS A 651 10.08 28.29 1.53
CA HIS A 651 9.27 29.52 1.58
C HIS A 651 7.99 29.40 0.72
N GLY A 652 6.88 29.08 1.38
CA GLY A 652 5.57 28.80 0.78
C GLY A 652 5.05 29.84 -0.23
N THR A 653 4.77 29.30 -1.43
CA THR A 653 4.06 29.75 -2.66
C THR A 653 4.22 31.23 -3.09
N PRO A 654 4.61 31.58 -4.36
CA PRO A 654 4.28 30.91 -5.63
C PRO A 654 5.38 30.89 -6.75
N GLY A 655 5.29 29.90 -7.66
CA GLY A 655 5.98 29.88 -8.97
C GLY A 655 7.01 28.77 -9.10
N SER A 656 6.56 27.65 -9.67
CA SER A 656 7.29 26.46 -10.16
C SER A 656 8.81 26.62 -10.31
N CYS A 657 9.53 25.76 -9.60
CA CYS A 657 10.86 25.28 -9.97
C CYS A 657 10.76 23.95 -10.75
N THR A 658 9.60 23.66 -11.37
CA THR A 658 9.30 22.40 -12.08
C THR A 658 9.88 22.39 -13.49
N SER A 659 11.15 22.77 -13.64
CA SER A 659 11.81 22.60 -14.95
C SER A 659 13.08 21.80 -14.76
N GLY A 660 12.92 20.48 -14.88
CA GLY A 660 14.01 19.50 -14.99
C GLY A 660 14.18 18.56 -13.80
N ASP A 661 13.10 18.23 -13.09
CA ASP A 661 13.02 17.24 -11.99
C ASP A 661 11.54 16.80 -12.02
N THR A 662 11.25 15.79 -12.85
CA THR A 662 9.90 15.36 -13.28
C THR A 662 9.19 14.59 -12.17
N ASP A 663 9.81 13.55 -11.65
CA ASP A 663 9.36 12.69 -10.54
C ASP A 663 9.38 13.35 -9.13
N GLY A 664 10.13 14.45 -8.95
CA GLY A 664 10.27 15.13 -7.67
C GLY A 664 11.12 14.40 -6.64
N ASP A 665 11.94 13.45 -7.06
CA ASP A 665 12.79 12.61 -6.20
C ASP A 665 14.02 13.40 -5.64
N GLY A 666 14.32 14.54 -6.27
CA GLY A 666 15.38 15.49 -5.92
C GLY A 666 16.70 15.28 -6.69
N ILE A 667 16.74 14.34 -7.61
CA ILE A 667 17.62 14.26 -8.77
C ILE A 667 17.00 15.12 -9.89
N PHE A 668 17.69 15.33 -10.99
CA PHE A 668 17.24 16.28 -12.02
C PHE A 668 17.35 15.54 -13.33
N ASP A 669 16.36 15.69 -14.21
CA ASP A 669 16.22 14.89 -15.42
C ASP A 669 17.53 14.65 -16.19
N PRO A 670 18.41 15.65 -16.43
CA PRO A 670 19.65 15.41 -17.18
C PRO A 670 20.73 14.57 -16.45
N ILE A 671 20.46 14.13 -15.23
CA ILE A 671 21.31 13.34 -14.32
C ILE A 671 20.57 12.08 -13.89
N ASP A 672 19.24 12.18 -13.80
CA ASP A 672 18.38 11.04 -13.67
C ASP A 672 18.61 10.04 -14.80
N ILE A 673 18.30 8.78 -14.52
CA ILE A 673 18.28 7.71 -15.50
C ILE A 673 16.89 7.10 -15.63
N ASP A 674 15.92 7.59 -14.85
CA ASP A 674 14.54 7.14 -14.66
C ASP A 674 13.75 8.39 -14.20
N ASP A 675 13.44 9.25 -15.16
CA ASP A 675 12.98 10.64 -14.98
C ASP A 675 11.59 10.77 -14.29
N ASP A 676 10.77 9.73 -14.32
CA ASP A 676 9.41 9.64 -13.74
C ASP A 676 9.30 8.62 -12.58
N ASN A 677 10.32 7.80 -12.34
CA ASN A 677 10.35 6.74 -11.32
C ASN A 677 9.28 5.67 -11.53
N ASP A 678 9.00 5.30 -12.77
CA ASP A 678 8.26 4.07 -13.06
C ASP A 678 9.17 2.82 -12.90
N GLY A 679 10.50 3.02 -12.88
CA GLY A 679 11.51 1.98 -12.74
C GLY A 679 12.04 1.44 -14.07
N ILE A 680 11.53 1.92 -15.19
CA ILE A 680 12.12 1.79 -16.52
C ILE A 680 13.23 2.85 -16.63
N LEU A 681 14.21 2.63 -17.50
CA LEU A 681 15.28 3.61 -17.70
C LEU A 681 14.93 4.51 -18.87
N ASP A 682 15.26 5.81 -18.77
CA ASP A 682 15.05 6.77 -19.87
C ASP A 682 15.62 6.26 -21.19
N VAL A 683 16.74 5.52 -21.15
CA VAL A 683 17.40 5.00 -22.35
C VAL A 683 16.59 3.92 -23.07
N ASP A 684 15.78 3.16 -22.33
CA ASP A 684 14.91 2.10 -22.81
C ASP A 684 13.55 2.66 -23.25
N GLU A 685 13.14 3.81 -22.72
CA GLU A 685 11.95 4.58 -23.12
C GLU A 685 12.22 5.52 -24.30
N GLY A 686 13.44 6.02 -24.46
CA GLY A 686 13.85 6.77 -25.66
C GLY A 686 14.57 8.11 -25.43
N ASP A 687 15.00 8.40 -24.20
CA ASP A 687 15.83 9.54 -23.75
C ASP A 687 15.13 10.88 -24.07
N GLY A 688 13.82 10.95 -23.79
CA GLY A 688 12.93 12.09 -24.02
C GLY A 688 12.66 12.43 -25.48
N LEU A 689 12.78 11.46 -26.39
CA LEU A 689 12.55 11.64 -27.84
C LEU A 689 11.36 10.84 -28.38
N VAL A 690 10.89 9.85 -27.64
CA VAL A 690 9.70 9.05 -27.91
C VAL A 690 8.56 9.62 -27.06
N ASP A 691 7.34 9.47 -27.57
CA ASP A 691 6.06 10.03 -27.12
C ASP A 691 5.06 9.11 -27.84
N THR A 692 4.83 7.95 -27.24
CA THR A 692 4.23 6.75 -27.86
C THR A 692 2.77 7.00 -28.19
N ASP A 693 1.97 7.43 -27.22
CA ASP A 693 0.55 7.79 -27.40
C ASP A 693 0.33 9.17 -28.08
N GLY A 694 1.35 10.04 -28.09
CA GLY A 694 1.30 11.35 -28.72
C GLY A 694 0.59 12.45 -27.91
N ASP A 695 0.41 12.28 -26.61
CA ASP A 695 -0.23 13.26 -25.72
C ASP A 695 0.64 14.53 -25.50
N GLY A 696 1.94 14.42 -25.75
CA GLY A 696 2.94 15.45 -25.63
C GLY A 696 3.81 15.42 -24.36
N VAL A 697 3.67 14.39 -23.54
CA VAL A 697 4.58 13.93 -22.49
C VAL A 697 5.47 12.84 -23.12
N PRO A 698 6.80 12.99 -23.11
CA PRO A 698 7.68 11.93 -23.63
C PRO A 698 7.67 10.74 -22.68
N ASP A 699 7.71 9.50 -23.20
CA ASP A 699 7.67 8.23 -22.44
C ASP A 699 8.50 8.26 -21.14
N SER A 700 9.77 8.71 -21.23
CA SER A 700 10.67 8.98 -20.08
C SER A 700 10.21 10.06 -19.08
N LYS A 701 8.94 10.44 -19.07
CA LYS A 701 8.27 11.38 -18.16
C LYS A 701 6.82 10.96 -17.91
N ASP A 702 6.44 9.82 -18.46
CA ASP A 702 5.11 9.29 -18.53
C ASP A 702 5.04 8.12 -17.55
N LEU A 703 3.88 7.89 -16.95
CA LEU A 703 3.68 6.72 -16.09
C LEU A 703 2.79 5.67 -16.77
N ASP A 704 2.35 5.96 -18.00
CA ASP A 704 1.41 5.21 -18.83
C ASP A 704 1.66 5.59 -20.30
N SER A 705 2.78 5.10 -20.86
CA SER A 705 3.41 5.60 -22.10
C SER A 705 2.57 5.38 -23.37
N ASP A 706 1.78 4.32 -23.43
CA ASP A 706 0.80 4.05 -24.49
C ASP A 706 -0.63 4.40 -24.08
N ASN A 707 -0.87 4.71 -22.80
CA ASN A 707 -2.12 5.27 -22.29
C ASN A 707 -3.32 4.34 -22.50
N ASP A 708 -3.06 3.04 -22.33
CA ASP A 708 -4.02 1.94 -22.30
C ASP A 708 -4.70 1.82 -20.90
N GLY A 709 -4.16 2.51 -19.89
CA GLY A 709 -4.68 2.53 -18.52
C GLY A 709 -4.11 1.44 -17.62
N ILE A 710 -3.14 0.66 -18.08
CA ILE A 710 -2.15 0.00 -17.24
C ILE A 710 -1.04 1.05 -17.00
N GLY A 711 -0.01 0.74 -16.22
CA GLY A 711 1.07 1.72 -16.01
C GLY A 711 2.40 1.04 -16.17
N ASP A 712 3.36 1.76 -16.73
CA ASP A 712 4.62 1.25 -17.28
C ASP A 712 5.36 0.31 -16.30
N ALA A 713 5.36 0.64 -15.01
CA ALA A 713 5.95 -0.17 -13.94
C ALA A 713 5.34 -1.58 -13.81
N ILE A 714 4.05 -1.74 -14.08
CA ILE A 714 3.34 -3.02 -14.03
C ILE A 714 3.66 -3.85 -15.27
N GLU A 715 3.70 -3.21 -16.43
CA GLU A 715 3.92 -3.83 -17.74
C GLU A 715 5.37 -4.28 -17.90
N ALA A 716 6.34 -3.45 -17.50
CA ALA A 716 7.74 -3.85 -17.44
C ALA A 716 8.03 -5.03 -16.48
N GLY A 717 7.03 -5.49 -15.72
CA GLY A 717 7.08 -6.74 -14.97
C GLY A 717 7.67 -6.59 -13.57
N HIS A 718 7.55 -5.42 -12.96
CA HIS A 718 8.13 -5.16 -11.65
C HIS A 718 7.41 -5.95 -10.55
N HIS A 719 8.19 -6.73 -9.78
CA HIS A 719 7.69 -7.54 -8.64
C HIS A 719 7.09 -6.72 -7.48
N LEU A 720 7.22 -5.39 -7.52
CA LEU A 720 6.68 -4.49 -6.51
C LEU A 720 5.29 -3.96 -6.86
N GLY A 721 4.90 -3.93 -8.14
CA GLY A 721 3.60 -3.41 -8.60
C GLY A 721 3.27 -2.04 -8.01
N LEU A 722 4.27 -1.14 -7.99
CA LEU A 722 4.18 0.19 -7.40
C LEU A 722 4.62 1.21 -8.45
N ASP A 723 3.81 2.25 -8.65
CA ASP A 723 4.33 3.58 -8.99
C ASP A 723 5.40 3.94 -7.94
N VAL A 724 6.66 4.06 -8.38
CA VAL A 724 7.83 4.07 -7.51
C VAL A 724 8.13 5.45 -6.94
N THR A 725 7.17 6.39 -6.95
CA THR A 725 7.25 7.67 -6.22
C THR A 725 7.60 7.54 -4.73
N SER A 726 7.49 6.33 -4.15
CA SER A 726 7.97 6.01 -2.79
C SER A 726 8.92 4.81 -2.70
N CYS A 727 10.11 4.92 -3.29
CA CYS A 727 11.13 3.87 -3.23
C CYS A 727 11.63 3.50 -1.81
N ALA A 728 11.58 2.20 -1.48
CA ALA A 728 12.10 1.62 -0.23
C ALA A 728 13.63 1.52 -0.21
N GLY A 729 14.31 2.65 0.00
CA GLY A 729 15.77 2.74 -0.08
C GLY A 729 16.22 4.13 -0.50
N GLY A 730 15.33 4.81 -1.24
CA GLY A 730 15.59 6.04 -1.96
C GLY A 730 16.08 5.74 -3.38
N PHE A 731 16.32 6.81 -4.13
CA PHE A 731 16.66 6.80 -5.56
C PHE A 731 18.17 6.95 -5.82
N GLY A 732 18.97 6.76 -4.75
CA GLY A 732 20.42 6.82 -4.86
C GLY A 732 20.96 8.16 -5.41
N THR A 733 21.84 8.06 -6.41
CA THR A 733 22.44 9.20 -7.14
C THR A 733 22.23 9.15 -8.64
N ASN A 734 21.55 8.10 -9.09
CA ASN A 734 21.18 7.83 -10.46
C ASN A 734 19.69 8.07 -10.70
N GLY A 735 18.85 8.13 -9.67
CA GLY A 735 17.41 8.39 -9.78
C GLY A 735 16.56 7.13 -9.90
N LEU A 736 17.08 6.05 -10.51
CA LEU A 736 16.44 4.73 -10.38
C LEU A 736 16.31 4.26 -8.91
N CYS A 737 15.12 3.76 -8.55
CA CYS A 737 14.81 3.25 -7.21
C CYS A 737 15.76 2.13 -6.74
N ASP A 738 16.43 2.31 -5.58
CA ASP A 738 17.34 1.34 -4.97
C ASP A 738 16.74 -0.07 -4.76
N ALA A 739 15.41 -0.18 -4.63
CA ALA A 739 14.71 -1.44 -4.44
C ALA A 739 14.51 -2.23 -5.74
N LEU A 740 14.59 -1.55 -6.89
CA LEU A 740 14.51 -2.09 -8.25
C LEU A 740 15.90 -2.27 -8.87
N GLU A 741 16.95 -2.15 -8.05
CA GLU A 741 18.32 -2.33 -8.49
C GLU A 741 18.92 -3.62 -7.96
N THR A 742 19.71 -4.29 -8.81
CA THR A 742 20.50 -5.49 -8.41
C THR A 742 21.33 -5.26 -7.13
N THR A 743 21.81 -4.03 -6.95
CA THR A 743 22.31 -3.50 -5.68
C THR A 743 22.09 -1.98 -5.66
N PRO A 744 21.87 -1.35 -4.49
CA PRO A 744 21.68 0.09 -4.39
C PRO A 744 22.78 0.91 -5.10
N ASP A 745 22.38 1.93 -5.85
CA ASP A 745 23.16 2.80 -6.76
C ASP A 745 23.88 2.07 -7.92
N SER A 746 23.34 0.96 -8.44
CA SER A 746 23.99 0.21 -9.54
C SER A 746 23.70 0.74 -10.95
N GLY A 747 22.57 1.43 -11.14
CA GLY A 747 21.97 1.81 -12.42
C GLY A 747 21.62 0.59 -13.27
N LYS A 748 21.14 -0.47 -12.64
CA LYS A 748 20.84 -1.76 -13.28
C LYS A 748 19.49 -2.28 -12.77
N PRO A 749 18.43 -2.19 -13.58
CA PRO A 749 17.12 -2.71 -13.25
C PRO A 749 17.15 -4.21 -12.92
N ASP A 750 16.34 -4.59 -11.93
CA ASP A 750 16.09 -5.93 -11.37
C ASP A 750 14.57 -6.02 -11.17
N TYR A 751 13.86 -6.17 -12.29
CA TYR A 751 12.40 -6.17 -12.39
C TYR A 751 11.81 -7.33 -11.59
N ASP A 752 12.39 -8.53 -11.67
CA ASP A 752 11.90 -9.73 -10.98
C ASP A 752 12.35 -9.85 -9.51
N GLY A 753 13.31 -9.02 -9.07
CA GLY A 753 13.82 -8.97 -7.70
C GLY A 753 14.70 -10.16 -7.31
N ASP A 754 15.23 -10.92 -8.27
CA ASP A 754 16.11 -12.07 -8.02
C ASP A 754 17.56 -11.65 -7.66
N GLY A 755 17.89 -10.37 -7.83
CA GLY A 755 19.23 -9.81 -7.59
C GLY A 755 20.14 -9.81 -8.82
N VAL A 756 19.60 -10.05 -10.01
CA VAL A 756 20.29 -10.09 -11.31
C VAL A 756 19.70 -9.00 -12.23
N GLU A 757 20.52 -8.53 -13.17
CA GLU A 757 20.11 -7.48 -14.11
C GLU A 757 19.34 -8.12 -15.27
N ASP A 758 18.11 -7.67 -15.49
CA ASP A 758 17.19 -8.21 -16.51
C ASP A 758 17.48 -7.65 -17.91
N GLY A 759 17.88 -6.38 -17.97
CA GLY A 759 18.61 -5.79 -19.09
C GLY A 759 17.77 -5.17 -20.22
N VAL A 760 16.49 -5.53 -20.36
CA VAL A 760 15.45 -4.81 -21.11
C VAL A 760 14.11 -4.98 -20.36
N PRO A 761 13.15 -4.04 -20.52
CA PRO A 761 11.77 -4.22 -20.07
C PRO A 761 11.13 -5.48 -20.66
N ARG A 762 10.01 -5.92 -20.08
CA ARG A 762 9.23 -7.05 -20.60
C ARG A 762 8.72 -6.76 -22.02
N ASP A 763 8.61 -7.84 -22.78
CA ASP A 763 8.19 -7.94 -24.18
C ASP A 763 7.56 -9.34 -24.24
N THR A 764 6.26 -9.41 -23.95
CA THR A 764 5.52 -10.64 -23.65
C THR A 764 5.39 -11.52 -24.88
N ASP A 765 4.93 -10.97 -26.00
CA ASP A 765 4.80 -11.69 -27.28
C ASP A 765 6.13 -11.83 -28.08
N GLY A 766 7.15 -11.03 -27.76
CA GLY A 766 8.46 -11.06 -28.37
C GLY A 766 8.57 -10.34 -29.73
N ASP A 767 7.64 -9.44 -30.06
CA ASP A 767 7.59 -8.75 -31.36
C ASP A 767 8.57 -7.56 -31.46
N SER A 768 9.20 -7.19 -30.34
CA SER A 768 10.14 -6.08 -30.14
C SER A 768 9.54 -4.69 -29.91
N VAL A 769 8.23 -4.57 -29.77
CA VAL A 769 7.57 -3.59 -28.90
C VAL A 769 7.69 -4.15 -27.46
N ALA A 770 7.62 -3.30 -26.46
CA ALA A 770 7.76 -3.73 -25.06
C ALA A 770 6.45 -3.39 -24.38
N ASP A 771 5.95 -4.24 -23.48
CA ASP A 771 4.58 -4.19 -22.94
C ASP A 771 4.11 -2.75 -22.65
N PHE A 772 4.89 -1.92 -21.95
CA PHE A 772 4.58 -0.51 -21.65
C PHE A 772 4.41 0.47 -22.85
N ARG A 773 4.52 -0.03 -24.07
CA ARG A 773 4.34 0.71 -25.33
C ARG A 773 3.51 -0.07 -26.33
N ASP A 774 2.87 -1.13 -25.86
CA ASP A 774 2.17 -2.13 -26.63
C ASP A 774 0.70 -2.09 -26.23
N LEU A 775 -0.21 -1.88 -27.18
CA LEU A 775 -1.64 -1.84 -26.88
C LEU A 775 -2.27 -3.25 -26.78
N ASP A 776 -1.51 -4.29 -27.08
CA ASP A 776 -1.92 -5.71 -27.16
C ASP A 776 -0.70 -6.59 -26.82
N SER A 777 -0.33 -6.62 -25.54
CA SER A 777 0.97 -7.11 -25.02
C SER A 777 1.25 -8.59 -25.28
N ASP A 778 0.24 -9.44 -25.34
CA ASP A 778 0.37 -10.85 -25.74
C ASP A 778 -0.04 -11.10 -27.20
N ASN A 779 -0.51 -10.07 -27.88
CA ASN A 779 -0.83 -10.05 -29.29
C ASN A 779 -1.89 -11.09 -29.63
N ASP A 780 -2.88 -11.29 -28.76
CA ASP A 780 -4.01 -12.17 -29.01
C ASP A 780 -5.11 -11.44 -29.83
N GLY A 781 -4.96 -10.12 -29.99
CA GLY A 781 -5.86 -9.24 -30.69
C GLY A 781 -7.05 -8.79 -29.86
N LEU A 782 -6.99 -8.85 -28.54
CA LEU A 782 -7.68 -7.98 -27.60
C LEU A 782 -6.75 -6.82 -27.23
N ASP A 783 -7.32 -5.72 -26.73
CA ASP A 783 -6.49 -4.59 -26.31
C ASP A 783 -6.28 -4.68 -24.79
N ASP A 784 -5.09 -4.35 -24.30
CA ASP A 784 -4.71 -4.40 -22.89
C ASP A 784 -5.69 -3.64 -21.98
N VAL A 785 -6.22 -2.51 -22.47
CA VAL A 785 -7.26 -1.69 -21.81
C VAL A 785 -8.55 -2.46 -21.52
N ILE A 786 -8.93 -3.40 -22.40
CA ILE A 786 -10.12 -4.25 -22.26
C ILE A 786 -9.85 -5.34 -21.21
N GLU A 787 -8.67 -5.94 -21.28
CA GLU A 787 -8.28 -7.12 -20.50
C GLU A 787 -7.95 -6.78 -19.05
N ALA A 788 -7.32 -5.63 -18.81
CA ALA A 788 -7.10 -5.10 -17.47
C ALA A 788 -8.40 -4.90 -16.66
N GLY A 789 -9.58 -5.04 -17.30
CA GLY A 789 -10.89 -5.05 -16.66
C GLY A 789 -11.45 -3.65 -16.46
N HIS A 790 -10.96 -2.70 -17.25
CA HIS A 790 -11.25 -1.27 -17.17
C HIS A 790 -12.32 -0.88 -18.20
N GLU A 791 -13.53 -1.44 -18.06
CA GLU A 791 -14.69 -1.22 -18.95
C GLU A 791 -15.17 0.25 -19.08
N ILE A 792 -14.49 1.19 -18.43
CA ILE A 792 -14.79 2.62 -18.42
C ILE A 792 -13.53 3.37 -18.86
N GLY A 793 -13.49 3.83 -20.10
CA GLY A 793 -12.46 4.77 -20.49
C GLY A 793 -12.21 4.83 -21.99
N ASP A 794 -12.28 3.72 -22.73
CA ASP A 794 -12.17 3.73 -24.20
C ASP A 794 -13.58 3.70 -24.84
N ASP A 795 -14.26 4.85 -24.96
CA ASP A 795 -15.61 4.91 -25.55
C ASP A 795 -15.58 4.74 -27.09
N ASP A 796 -14.41 4.89 -27.73
CA ASP A 796 -14.26 4.80 -29.19
C ASP A 796 -13.55 3.56 -29.73
N GLY A 797 -13.13 2.66 -28.82
CA GLY A 797 -12.63 1.31 -29.09
C GLY A 797 -11.32 1.33 -29.85
N ASN A 798 -10.44 2.28 -29.52
CA ASN A 798 -9.21 2.51 -30.25
C ASN A 798 -7.97 2.02 -29.49
N GLY A 799 -8.13 1.30 -28.37
CA GLY A 799 -7.03 0.81 -27.53
C GLY A 799 -6.47 1.88 -26.60
N LEU A 800 -6.94 3.13 -26.68
CA LEU A 800 -6.47 4.24 -25.86
C LEU A 800 -7.57 4.74 -24.95
N MET A 801 -7.20 5.14 -23.75
CA MET A 801 -8.14 5.78 -22.85
C MET A 801 -8.64 7.15 -23.37
N ASP A 802 -9.96 7.41 -23.32
CA ASP A 802 -10.60 8.66 -23.72
C ASP A 802 -10.46 9.76 -22.64
N CYS A 803 -9.41 10.56 -22.78
CA CYS A 803 -9.03 11.51 -21.75
C CYS A 803 -9.75 12.86 -21.91
N LEU A 804 -11.06 12.87 -21.63
CA LEU A 804 -11.94 14.05 -21.69
C LEU A 804 -11.49 15.23 -20.78
N GLY A 805 -10.57 14.97 -19.85
CA GLY A 805 -9.89 15.93 -18.96
C GLY A 805 -8.60 16.55 -19.52
N GLY A 806 -7.96 15.89 -20.50
CA GLY A 806 -6.54 16.07 -20.85
C GLY A 806 -5.63 15.25 -19.93
N TYR A 807 -4.33 15.37 -20.18
CA TYR A 807 -3.26 14.65 -19.50
C TYR A 807 -2.54 15.59 -18.51
N GLY A 808 -2.04 15.00 -17.43
CA GLY A 808 -1.31 15.65 -16.35
C GLY A 808 0.13 16.01 -16.71
N VAL A 809 0.99 16.16 -15.70
CA VAL A 809 2.46 16.22 -15.89
C VAL A 809 3.12 14.85 -15.83
N ASN A 810 2.37 13.85 -15.42
CA ASN A 810 2.74 12.44 -15.26
C ASN A 810 2.16 11.55 -16.38
N GLY A 811 1.66 12.17 -17.46
CA GLY A 811 1.13 11.49 -18.66
C GLY A 811 -0.20 10.75 -18.47
N ILE A 812 -0.47 10.22 -17.29
CA ILE A 812 -1.76 9.60 -16.95
C ILE A 812 -2.95 10.56 -17.17
N CYS A 813 -4.04 9.99 -17.65
CA CYS A 813 -5.30 10.71 -17.81
C CYS A 813 -5.91 11.21 -16.50
N ASP A 814 -6.04 12.54 -16.37
CA ASP A 814 -6.65 13.26 -15.24
C ASP A 814 -8.00 12.69 -14.76
N ALA A 815 -8.75 12.07 -15.67
CA ALA A 815 -10.09 11.54 -15.42
C ALA A 815 -10.08 10.15 -14.78
N LEU A 816 -8.99 9.41 -14.94
CA LEU A 816 -8.73 8.08 -14.41
C LEU A 816 -7.85 8.14 -13.17
N GLU A 817 -7.50 9.32 -12.68
CA GLU A 817 -6.75 9.47 -11.45
C GLU A 817 -7.68 9.75 -10.26
N THR A 818 -7.30 9.26 -9.07
CA THR A 818 -8.01 9.58 -7.82
C THR A 818 -8.16 11.10 -7.60
N TYR A 819 -7.18 11.87 -8.10
CA TYR A 819 -7.25 13.29 -8.39
C TYR A 819 -6.16 13.65 -9.42
N PRO A 820 -6.31 14.72 -10.23
CA PRO A 820 -5.33 15.08 -11.25
C PRO A 820 -3.90 15.21 -10.71
N ASP A 821 -2.94 14.61 -11.43
CA ASP A 821 -1.52 14.47 -11.11
C ASP A 821 -1.26 13.69 -9.80
N SER A 822 -2.04 12.64 -9.54
CA SER A 822 -1.85 11.77 -8.37
C SER A 822 -0.88 10.61 -8.59
N GLY A 823 -0.72 10.12 -9.82
CA GLY A 823 0.03 8.89 -10.13
C GLY A 823 -0.74 7.60 -9.81
N GLU A 824 -2.00 7.71 -9.39
CA GLU A 824 -2.78 6.58 -8.86
C GLU A 824 -4.07 6.42 -9.66
N PHE A 825 -4.16 5.33 -10.43
CA PHE A 825 -5.31 4.97 -11.25
C PHE A 825 -6.57 4.66 -10.41
N ASP A 826 -7.73 5.17 -10.80
CA ASP A 826 -9.09 5.08 -10.24
C ASP A 826 -10.08 4.93 -11.41
N HIS A 827 -9.94 3.86 -12.17
CA HIS A 827 -10.76 3.52 -13.34
C HIS A 827 -12.25 3.45 -13.01
N ASN A 828 -12.62 3.03 -11.79
CA ASN A 828 -14.02 2.97 -11.37
C ASN A 828 -14.60 4.33 -10.91
N GLY A 829 -13.75 5.35 -10.73
CA GLY A 829 -14.10 6.73 -10.39
C GLY A 829 -14.74 6.91 -9.01
N ASP A 830 -14.51 5.99 -8.07
CA ASP A 830 -15.02 6.06 -6.70
C ASP A 830 -14.17 6.94 -5.76
N GLY A 831 -13.03 7.41 -6.26
CA GLY A 831 -12.07 8.24 -5.54
C GLY A 831 -11.03 7.43 -4.76
N THR A 832 -10.85 6.15 -5.08
CA THR A 832 -9.82 5.28 -4.50
C THR A 832 -9.03 4.59 -5.59
N ALA A 833 -7.73 4.40 -5.35
CA ALA A 833 -6.88 3.76 -6.34
C ALA A 833 -7.31 2.30 -6.55
N ASP A 834 -7.46 1.92 -7.80
CA ASP A 834 -7.71 0.55 -8.22
C ASP A 834 -6.44 -0.31 -7.98
N GLY A 835 -6.64 -1.63 -7.94
CA GLY A 835 -5.59 -2.57 -7.54
C GLY A 835 -4.60 -2.88 -8.65
N LYS A 836 -4.04 -4.10 -8.63
CA LYS A 836 -3.35 -4.66 -9.79
C LYS A 836 -4.33 -4.86 -10.95
N PRO A 837 -3.86 -4.99 -12.21
CA PRO A 837 -4.68 -5.43 -13.33
C PRO A 837 -5.41 -6.75 -13.01
N ARG A 838 -6.46 -7.02 -13.77
CA ARG A 838 -7.24 -8.26 -13.64
C ARG A 838 -6.36 -9.48 -13.92
N ASP A 839 -6.68 -10.56 -13.21
CA ASP A 839 -6.04 -11.87 -13.21
C ASP A 839 -7.21 -12.82 -12.91
N THR A 840 -7.88 -13.22 -13.99
CA THR A 840 -9.22 -13.85 -13.97
C THR A 840 -9.16 -15.22 -13.31
N ASP A 841 -8.24 -16.10 -13.73
CA ASP A 841 -8.07 -17.43 -13.16
C ASP A 841 -7.24 -17.46 -11.85
N GLY A 842 -6.51 -16.38 -11.55
CA GLY A 842 -5.73 -16.23 -10.33
C GLY A 842 -4.40 -16.99 -10.33
N ASP A 843 -3.85 -17.35 -11.49
CA ASP A 843 -2.61 -18.10 -11.62
C ASP A 843 -1.34 -17.22 -11.45
N GLY A 844 -1.52 -15.90 -11.59
CA GLY A 844 -0.51 -14.86 -11.40
C GLY A 844 0.12 -14.33 -12.70
N VAL A 845 -0.32 -14.78 -13.86
CA VAL A 845 -0.34 -14.01 -15.11
C VAL A 845 -1.57 -13.08 -15.06
N ALA A 846 -1.54 -11.95 -15.75
CA ALA A 846 -2.66 -11.00 -15.74
C ALA A 846 -3.27 -11.03 -17.13
N ASP A 847 -4.59 -10.86 -17.24
CA ASP A 847 -5.36 -11.08 -18.47
C ASP A 847 -4.67 -10.50 -19.72
N PHE A 848 -4.19 -9.25 -19.70
CA PHE A 848 -3.47 -8.59 -20.81
C PHE A 848 -2.14 -9.24 -21.27
N ARG A 849 -1.74 -10.34 -20.63
CA ARG A 849 -0.54 -11.12 -20.95
C ARG A 849 -0.82 -12.62 -20.96
N ASP A 850 -2.09 -12.99 -20.88
CA ASP A 850 -2.57 -14.34 -20.73
C ASP A 850 -3.40 -14.70 -21.96
N LEU A 851 -2.93 -15.66 -22.76
CA LEU A 851 -3.63 -16.06 -23.97
C LEU A 851 -4.89 -16.91 -23.70
N ASP A 852 -5.19 -17.27 -22.45
CA ASP A 852 -6.31 -18.12 -21.99
C ASP A 852 -6.72 -17.66 -20.57
N SER A 853 -7.33 -16.48 -20.49
CA SER A 853 -7.56 -15.70 -19.26
C SER A 853 -8.38 -16.42 -18.18
N ASP A 854 -9.32 -17.29 -18.56
CA ASP A 854 -10.06 -18.14 -17.63
C ASP A 854 -9.54 -19.59 -17.55
N ASN A 855 -8.52 -19.91 -18.36
CA ASN A 855 -7.80 -21.17 -18.35
C ASN A 855 -8.74 -22.37 -18.56
N ASP A 856 -9.75 -22.20 -19.40
CA ASP A 856 -10.69 -23.25 -19.78
C ASP A 856 -10.13 -24.13 -20.93
N GLY A 857 -9.04 -23.68 -21.56
CA GLY A 857 -8.33 -24.35 -22.64
C GLY A 857 -8.76 -23.93 -24.04
N LEU A 858 -9.62 -22.93 -24.17
CA LEU A 858 -9.81 -22.10 -25.36
C LEU A 858 -8.96 -20.84 -25.18
N ASN A 859 -8.43 -20.28 -26.28
CA ASN A 859 -7.69 -19.02 -26.15
C ASN A 859 -8.61 -17.83 -26.37
N ASP A 860 -8.24 -16.73 -25.74
CA ASP A 860 -8.96 -15.47 -25.71
C ASP A 860 -9.28 -14.99 -27.14
N ALA A 861 -8.34 -15.12 -28.07
CA ALA A 861 -8.55 -14.80 -29.47
C ALA A 861 -9.72 -15.57 -30.15
N ILE A 862 -9.90 -16.86 -29.83
CA ILE A 862 -11.02 -17.69 -30.32
C ILE A 862 -12.33 -17.20 -29.71
N GLU A 863 -12.31 -16.89 -28.43
CA GLU A 863 -13.49 -16.50 -27.68
C GLU A 863 -13.90 -15.08 -28.06
N ALA A 864 -13.00 -14.12 -28.11
CA ALA A 864 -13.29 -12.79 -28.60
C ALA A 864 -13.69 -12.71 -30.10
N ASN A 865 -13.65 -13.84 -30.84
CA ASN A 865 -13.90 -13.93 -32.29
C ASN A 865 -12.94 -13.06 -33.11
N ILE A 866 -11.68 -12.99 -32.68
CA ILE A 866 -10.63 -12.24 -33.35
C ILE A 866 -10.33 -12.87 -34.71
N ILE A 867 -10.08 -12.03 -35.73
CA ILE A 867 -9.68 -12.50 -37.07
C ILE A 867 -8.25 -12.04 -37.37
N CYS A 868 -7.28 -12.81 -36.92
CA CYS A 868 -5.88 -12.57 -37.25
C CYS A 868 -5.47 -13.24 -38.58
N ASP A 869 -4.70 -12.53 -39.41
CA ASP A 869 -4.35 -12.98 -40.78
C ASP A 869 -3.07 -13.85 -40.74
N GLY A 870 -3.03 -14.80 -39.80
CA GLY A 870 -2.00 -15.82 -39.58
C GLY A 870 -2.54 -17.22 -39.90
N ALA A 871 -1.68 -18.21 -40.17
CA ALA A 871 -2.11 -19.53 -40.67
C ALA A 871 -2.05 -20.64 -39.61
N ALA A 872 -2.01 -20.27 -38.33
CA ALA A 872 -1.70 -21.17 -37.23
C ALA A 872 -2.83 -21.35 -36.21
N GLU A 873 -3.77 -20.40 -36.05
CA GLU A 873 -4.88 -20.52 -35.06
C GLU A 873 -4.30 -20.85 -33.67
N ASP A 874 -3.28 -20.08 -33.26
CA ASP A 874 -2.37 -20.37 -32.15
C ASP A 874 -2.44 -19.37 -30.99
N GLY A 875 -3.59 -18.72 -30.81
CA GLY A 875 -3.78 -17.64 -29.82
C GLY A 875 -3.16 -16.31 -30.27
N VAL A 876 -2.01 -16.34 -30.94
CA VAL A 876 -1.25 -15.13 -31.28
C VAL A 876 -1.47 -14.62 -32.70
N CYS A 877 -1.63 -13.32 -32.82
CA CYS A 877 -1.85 -12.57 -34.03
C CYS A 877 -0.55 -12.28 -34.78
N ASP A 878 -0.13 -13.23 -35.61
CA ASP A 878 1.04 -13.08 -36.49
C ASP A 878 0.86 -11.98 -37.57
N GLY A 879 1.75 -10.98 -37.63
CA GLY A 879 1.63 -9.99 -38.69
C GLY A 879 2.76 -8.97 -38.82
N PRO A 880 2.75 -8.16 -39.88
CA PRO A 880 3.37 -6.84 -39.80
C PRO A 880 2.48 -5.91 -38.98
N ASP A 881 3.10 -5.13 -38.11
CA ASP A 881 2.56 -3.89 -37.57
C ASP A 881 3.14 -2.71 -38.38
N SER A 882 2.26 -1.87 -38.93
CA SER A 882 2.63 -0.73 -39.77
C SER A 882 2.91 0.55 -38.99
N ASP A 883 2.43 0.63 -37.76
CA ASP A 883 2.37 1.78 -36.85
C ASP A 883 3.49 1.75 -35.84
N GLY A 884 3.78 0.55 -35.34
CA GLY A 884 4.52 0.37 -34.11
C GLY A 884 3.64 0.60 -32.88
N ASP A 885 2.37 0.22 -32.90
CA ASP A 885 1.43 0.35 -31.77
C ASP A 885 1.09 -0.99 -31.11
N GLY A 886 1.81 -2.06 -31.48
CA GLY A 886 1.64 -3.39 -30.86
C GLY A 886 0.58 -4.24 -31.54
N ILE A 887 -0.48 -3.60 -32.02
CA ILE A 887 -1.58 -4.27 -32.71
C ILE A 887 -1.18 -4.59 -34.16
N VAL A 888 -1.24 -5.87 -34.54
CA VAL A 888 -0.88 -6.23 -35.92
C VAL A 888 -1.89 -5.74 -36.97
N ASP A 889 -1.41 -5.48 -38.20
CA ASP A 889 -2.20 -4.99 -39.36
C ASP A 889 -3.54 -5.75 -39.62
N SER A 890 -3.65 -7.00 -39.13
CA SER A 890 -4.85 -7.82 -39.27
C SER A 890 -5.90 -7.65 -38.18
N ALA A 891 -5.46 -7.34 -36.96
CA ALA A 891 -6.31 -7.01 -35.82
C ALA A 891 -6.62 -5.50 -35.81
N ASP A 892 -5.76 -4.68 -36.40
CA ASP A 892 -5.92 -3.22 -36.49
C ASP A 892 -6.98 -2.77 -37.53
N GLY A 893 -7.90 -1.92 -37.10
CA GLY A 893 -8.96 -1.27 -37.90
C GLY A 893 -8.46 -0.13 -38.79
N ALA A 894 -7.32 0.49 -38.46
CA ALA A 894 -6.59 1.43 -39.31
C ALA A 894 -5.04 1.32 -39.31
N PRO A 895 -4.47 0.28 -40.00
CA PRO A 895 -3.04 -0.05 -40.19
C PRO A 895 -2.09 1.06 -40.65
N GLY A 896 -1.89 2.10 -39.86
CA GLY A 896 -1.07 3.26 -40.14
C GLY A 896 -1.50 4.49 -39.35
N THR A 897 -2.38 4.32 -38.36
CA THR A 897 -2.62 5.24 -37.24
C THR A 897 -2.45 4.45 -35.95
N PHE A 898 -1.74 5.04 -34.97
CA PHE A 898 -1.58 4.47 -33.63
C PHE A 898 -2.96 4.37 -32.95
N GLY A 899 -3.30 3.18 -32.45
CA GLY A 899 -4.64 2.78 -32.03
C GLY A 899 -5.63 2.63 -33.20
N ASP A 900 -6.90 2.29 -32.92
CA ASP A 900 -8.00 1.94 -33.87
C ASP A 900 -8.19 0.43 -34.04
N HIS A 901 -8.30 -0.31 -32.94
CA HIS A 901 -8.57 -1.74 -32.95
C HIS A 901 -9.97 -2.09 -33.52
N ASN A 902 -10.13 -3.33 -34.00
CA ASN A 902 -11.36 -3.73 -34.72
C ASN A 902 -12.53 -4.13 -33.80
N ILE A 903 -12.38 -4.06 -32.47
CA ILE A 903 -13.35 -4.61 -31.52
C ILE A 903 -13.86 -3.54 -30.57
N GLU A 904 -15.06 -3.03 -30.87
CA GLU A 904 -15.75 -2.09 -29.99
C GLU A 904 -16.21 -2.76 -28.66
N GLN A 905 -16.47 -4.08 -28.64
CA GLN A 905 -16.78 -4.89 -27.45
C GLN A 905 -16.58 -6.40 -27.72
N PRO A 906 -15.90 -7.14 -26.82
CA PRO A 906 -15.86 -8.60 -26.87
C PRO A 906 -17.26 -9.23 -26.76
N PRO A 907 -17.48 -10.45 -27.28
CA PRO A 907 -18.70 -11.22 -27.07
C PRO A 907 -18.98 -11.46 -25.57
N ASP A 908 -20.27 -11.42 -25.23
CA ASP A 908 -20.88 -11.78 -23.95
C ASP A 908 -22.15 -12.53 -24.36
N THR A 909 -22.08 -13.85 -24.37
CA THR A 909 -23.06 -14.73 -25.05
C THR A 909 -24.36 -14.83 -24.26
N ASP A 910 -24.31 -14.81 -22.94
CA ASP A 910 -25.48 -14.91 -22.06
C ASP A 910 -26.00 -13.55 -21.51
N ASP A 911 -25.31 -12.44 -21.81
CA ASP A 911 -25.59 -11.06 -21.38
C ASP A 911 -25.50 -10.88 -19.83
N ASP A 912 -24.65 -11.64 -19.11
CA ASP A 912 -24.51 -11.52 -17.65
C ASP A 912 -23.49 -10.45 -17.20
N GLY A 913 -22.64 -10.01 -18.13
CA GLY A 913 -21.61 -8.99 -17.93
C GLY A 913 -20.18 -9.54 -17.76
N VAL A 914 -19.98 -10.85 -17.81
CA VAL A 914 -18.68 -11.50 -18.00
C VAL A 914 -18.53 -11.80 -19.50
N PRO A 915 -17.54 -11.23 -20.20
CA PRO A 915 -17.27 -11.58 -21.58
C PRO A 915 -16.74 -13.00 -21.71
N ASP A 916 -17.04 -13.64 -22.84
CA ASP A 916 -16.79 -15.08 -23.07
C ASP A 916 -15.35 -15.54 -22.82
N TYR A 917 -14.33 -14.71 -23.10
CA TYR A 917 -12.90 -15.07 -22.86
C TYR A 917 -12.51 -15.10 -21.37
N ARG A 918 -13.48 -14.85 -20.47
CA ARG A 918 -13.32 -14.85 -19.02
C ARG A 918 -14.43 -15.63 -18.34
N ASP A 919 -15.23 -16.35 -19.10
CA ASP A 919 -16.45 -17.01 -18.68
C ASP A 919 -16.31 -18.51 -18.88
N LEU A 920 -16.31 -19.27 -17.78
CA LEU A 920 -16.17 -20.72 -17.84
C LEU A 920 -17.42 -21.47 -18.37
N ASP A 921 -18.55 -20.78 -18.62
CA ASP A 921 -19.84 -21.28 -19.10
C ASP A 921 -20.54 -20.17 -19.93
N SER A 922 -19.95 -19.77 -21.07
CA SER A 922 -20.29 -18.59 -21.87
C SER A 922 -21.78 -18.47 -22.26
N ASP A 923 -22.48 -19.58 -22.46
CA ASP A 923 -23.92 -19.58 -22.77
C ASP A 923 -24.84 -19.95 -21.58
N ASN A 924 -24.22 -20.19 -20.42
CA ASN A 924 -24.80 -20.37 -19.10
C ASN A 924 -25.88 -21.45 -19.07
N ASP A 925 -25.53 -22.58 -19.64
CA ASP A 925 -26.38 -23.75 -19.77
C ASP A 925 -26.05 -24.84 -18.73
N GLY A 926 -24.92 -24.70 -18.01
CA GLY A 926 -24.45 -25.60 -16.98
C GLY A 926 -23.55 -26.74 -17.49
N ILE A 927 -22.90 -26.54 -18.64
CA ILE A 927 -21.80 -27.31 -19.20
C ILE A 927 -20.65 -26.32 -19.43
N SER A 928 -19.42 -26.65 -19.01
CA SER A 928 -18.32 -25.67 -19.11
C SER A 928 -17.77 -25.58 -20.52
N ASP A 929 -17.24 -24.42 -20.88
CA ASP A 929 -16.64 -24.13 -22.18
C ASP A 929 -15.50 -25.12 -22.51
N LEU A 930 -14.67 -25.47 -21.52
CA LEU A 930 -13.66 -26.55 -21.58
C LEU A 930 -14.20 -27.88 -22.15
N VAL A 931 -15.41 -28.26 -21.73
CA VAL A 931 -16.07 -29.52 -22.12
C VAL A 931 -16.67 -29.41 -23.52
N GLU A 932 -17.22 -28.25 -23.86
CA GLU A 932 -17.93 -27.99 -25.12
C GLU A 932 -16.98 -27.67 -26.26
N GLY A 933 -16.02 -26.77 -26.02
CA GLY A 933 -14.91 -26.45 -26.92
C GLY A 933 -14.11 -27.68 -27.32
N GLY A 934 -13.96 -28.65 -26.39
CA GLY A 934 -13.38 -29.95 -26.65
C GLY A 934 -11.85 -29.96 -26.67
N SER A 935 -11.23 -28.98 -26.02
CA SER A 935 -9.77 -28.74 -25.91
C SER A 935 -9.04 -29.95 -25.32
N GLY A 936 -9.70 -30.71 -24.43
CA GLY A 936 -9.20 -31.98 -23.94
C GLY A 936 -7.96 -31.85 -23.04
N CYS A 937 -7.79 -30.67 -22.44
CA CYS A 937 -6.81 -30.36 -21.42
C CYS A 937 -7.03 -31.23 -20.16
N VAL A 938 -6.11 -31.13 -19.20
CA VAL A 938 -6.17 -31.92 -17.97
C VAL A 938 -6.94 -31.15 -16.89
N ASP A 939 -8.18 -31.54 -16.65
CA ASP A 939 -9.05 -30.97 -15.60
C ASP A 939 -9.16 -31.97 -14.42
N VAL A 940 -8.29 -31.83 -13.41
CA VAL A 940 -8.27 -32.66 -12.19
C VAL A 940 -7.88 -31.87 -10.92
N PRO A 941 -8.83 -31.39 -10.09
CA PRO A 941 -10.27 -31.74 -10.04
C PRO A 941 -11.08 -31.38 -11.29
N ILE A 942 -12.29 -31.94 -11.41
CA ILE A 942 -13.19 -31.57 -12.52
C ILE A 942 -13.96 -30.35 -12.04
N ASP A 943 -13.45 -29.17 -12.36
CA ASP A 943 -14.02 -27.87 -12.01
C ASP A 943 -14.14 -26.89 -13.17
N GLY A 944 -13.82 -27.31 -14.40
CA GLY A 944 -14.00 -26.48 -15.59
C GLY A 944 -12.76 -25.66 -15.94
N VAL A 945 -11.67 -25.83 -15.18
CA VAL A 945 -10.40 -25.12 -15.37
C VAL A 945 -9.31 -26.14 -15.70
N CYS A 946 -8.45 -25.81 -16.64
CA CYS A 946 -7.33 -26.62 -17.04
C CYS A 946 -6.21 -26.59 -15.98
N ASP A 947 -5.83 -27.77 -15.47
CA ASP A 947 -4.73 -27.94 -14.52
C ASP A 947 -3.42 -28.34 -15.21
N GLY A 948 -2.35 -27.60 -14.94
CA GLY A 948 -1.05 -27.99 -15.45
C GLY A 948 0.10 -27.16 -14.95
N PRO A 949 1.34 -27.57 -15.28
CA PRO A 949 2.36 -26.58 -15.53
C PRO A 949 2.09 -25.88 -16.87
N ASP A 950 2.42 -24.60 -16.93
CA ASP A 950 2.76 -23.87 -18.15
C ASP A 950 4.30 -23.80 -18.22
N SER A 951 4.88 -24.17 -19.36
CA SER A 951 6.32 -24.27 -19.57
C SER A 951 6.96 -22.98 -20.12
N ASP A 952 6.13 -22.09 -20.65
CA ASP A 952 6.46 -20.91 -21.47
C ASP A 952 6.24 -19.65 -20.67
N GLY A 953 5.17 -19.65 -19.87
CA GLY A 953 4.62 -18.45 -19.26
C GLY A 953 3.70 -17.69 -20.21
N ASP A 954 2.96 -18.35 -21.10
CA ASP A 954 2.05 -17.73 -22.08
C ASP A 954 0.57 -17.87 -21.71
N GLY A 955 0.27 -18.34 -20.49
CA GLY A 955 -1.11 -18.48 -20.00
C GLY A 955 -1.74 -19.84 -20.32
N ILE A 956 -1.38 -20.42 -21.47
CA ILE A 956 -1.91 -21.70 -21.92
C ILE A 956 -1.20 -22.86 -21.24
N VAL A 957 -1.93 -23.70 -20.49
CA VAL A 957 -1.29 -24.83 -19.80
C VAL A 957 -0.74 -25.90 -20.78
N ASP A 958 0.36 -26.59 -20.40
CA ASP A 958 1.04 -27.66 -21.17
C ASP A 958 0.10 -28.75 -21.77
N SER A 959 -1.10 -28.88 -21.20
CA SER A 959 -2.09 -29.88 -21.61
C SER A 959 -3.10 -29.41 -22.64
N ALA A 960 -3.29 -28.10 -22.75
CA ALA A 960 -4.01 -27.40 -23.80
C ALA A 960 -3.05 -27.00 -24.94
N ASP A 961 -1.78 -26.72 -24.62
CA ASP A 961 -0.76 -26.31 -25.61
C ASP A 961 -0.15 -27.49 -26.43
N ASP A 962 -0.26 -27.43 -27.77
CA ASP A 962 0.36 -28.35 -28.73
C ASP A 962 1.90 -28.15 -28.86
N ALA A 963 2.41 -26.99 -28.43
CA ALA A 963 3.80 -26.55 -28.48
C ALA A 963 4.50 -26.12 -27.14
N PRO A 964 4.39 -26.85 -25.98
CA PRO A 964 4.81 -26.42 -24.61
C PRO A 964 6.23 -25.89 -24.43
N GLY A 965 6.53 -24.69 -24.86
CA GLY A 965 7.86 -24.08 -24.87
C GLY A 965 8.10 -23.18 -26.08
N VAL A 966 7.04 -22.83 -26.80
CA VAL A 966 6.90 -21.70 -27.72
C VAL A 966 5.61 -20.96 -27.35
N PHE A 967 5.70 -19.67 -27.05
CA PHE A 967 4.56 -18.76 -26.84
C PHE A 967 3.49 -18.92 -27.93
N GLY A 968 2.25 -19.15 -27.51
CA GLY A 968 1.07 -19.47 -28.33
C GLY A 968 0.87 -20.98 -28.56
N ASP A 969 -0.40 -21.41 -28.68
CA ASP A 969 -0.76 -22.80 -28.92
C ASP A 969 -0.53 -23.21 -30.38
N GLY A 970 0.63 -23.78 -30.69
CA GLY A 970 0.99 -24.12 -32.07
C GLY A 970 0.07 -25.11 -32.81
N GLY A 971 -1.05 -24.65 -33.36
CA GLY A 971 -1.93 -25.37 -34.28
C GLY A 971 -3.17 -26.03 -33.67
N ALA A 972 -3.89 -25.32 -32.79
CA ALA A 972 -5.16 -25.74 -32.21
C ALA A 972 -6.14 -26.32 -33.25
N ALA A 973 -6.96 -27.28 -32.83
CA ALA A 973 -8.15 -27.60 -33.62
C ALA A 973 -9.17 -26.49 -33.39
N PRO A 974 -9.90 -26.04 -34.43
CA PRO A 974 -11.00 -25.09 -34.22
C PRO A 974 -11.97 -25.68 -33.18
N PRO A 975 -12.59 -24.82 -32.35
CA PRO A 975 -13.50 -25.26 -31.30
C PRO A 975 -14.60 -26.14 -31.91
N THR A 976 -15.12 -27.05 -31.09
CA THR A 976 -16.13 -28.00 -31.55
C THR A 976 -17.38 -27.25 -32.03
N ASP A 977 -17.89 -27.63 -33.21
CA ASP A 977 -19.12 -27.14 -33.84
C ASP A 977 -19.84 -28.40 -34.35
N THR A 978 -20.72 -28.93 -33.50
CA THR A 978 -21.29 -30.27 -33.64
C THR A 978 -22.28 -30.35 -34.81
N ASP A 979 -23.13 -29.34 -34.98
CA ASP A 979 -24.14 -29.31 -36.04
C ASP A 979 -23.63 -28.69 -37.37
N GLY A 980 -22.53 -27.93 -37.31
CA GLY A 980 -21.87 -27.28 -38.43
C GLY A 980 -22.55 -25.97 -38.89
N ASP A 981 -23.26 -25.26 -38.01
CA ASP A 981 -23.95 -24.02 -38.34
C ASP A 981 -23.05 -22.77 -38.29
N GLY A 982 -21.91 -22.90 -37.62
CA GLY A 982 -20.88 -21.87 -37.46
C GLY A 982 -20.89 -21.16 -36.11
N THR A 983 -21.73 -21.57 -35.18
CA THR A 983 -21.67 -21.25 -33.74
C THR A 983 -20.94 -22.42 -33.06
N PRO A 984 -19.83 -22.18 -32.35
CA PRO A 984 -19.19 -23.23 -31.54
C PRO A 984 -20.12 -23.73 -30.43
N ASP A 985 -19.93 -24.98 -29.99
CA ASP A 985 -20.77 -25.65 -28.99
C ASP A 985 -20.86 -24.82 -27.69
N PHE A 986 -19.75 -24.25 -27.19
CA PHE A 986 -19.70 -23.41 -25.97
C PHE A 986 -20.52 -22.09 -26.03
N ARG A 987 -21.15 -21.82 -27.18
CA ARG A 987 -22.01 -20.65 -27.43
C ARG A 987 -23.39 -21.04 -27.95
N ASP A 988 -23.63 -22.33 -28.14
CA ASP A 988 -24.81 -22.85 -28.82
C ASP A 988 -25.68 -23.65 -27.87
N LEU A 989 -26.76 -23.01 -27.41
CA LEU A 989 -27.77 -23.59 -26.51
C LEU A 989 -28.48 -24.89 -27.02
N ASP A 990 -28.19 -25.39 -28.23
CA ASP A 990 -28.70 -26.65 -28.84
C ASP A 990 -27.65 -27.21 -29.82
N SER A 991 -26.45 -27.53 -29.33
CA SER A 991 -25.23 -27.90 -30.06
C SER A 991 -25.40 -28.97 -31.16
N ASP A 992 -26.37 -29.88 -31.02
CA ASP A 992 -26.64 -30.92 -32.02
C ASP A 992 -27.87 -30.67 -32.92
N ASP A 993 -28.56 -29.55 -32.67
CA ASP A 993 -29.70 -28.99 -33.39
C ASP A 993 -30.86 -30.03 -33.53
N ASP A 994 -31.03 -30.88 -32.50
CA ASP A 994 -32.08 -31.89 -32.42
C ASP A 994 -33.40 -31.35 -31.81
N GLY A 995 -33.32 -30.20 -31.15
CA GLY A 995 -34.43 -29.45 -30.57
C GLY A 995 -34.64 -29.70 -29.08
N VAL A 996 -33.61 -30.12 -28.37
CA VAL A 996 -33.54 -30.26 -26.91
C VAL A 996 -32.34 -29.44 -26.45
N MET A 997 -32.59 -28.34 -25.75
CA MET A 997 -31.51 -27.43 -25.33
C MET A 997 -30.49 -28.13 -24.43
N ASP A 998 -29.25 -27.69 -24.51
CA ASP A 998 -28.08 -28.33 -23.89
C ASP A 998 -28.17 -28.35 -22.36
N VAL A 999 -28.69 -27.29 -21.72
CA VAL A 999 -29.06 -27.27 -20.30
C VAL A 999 -29.92 -28.47 -19.87
N VAL A 1000 -30.80 -28.99 -20.74
CA VAL A 1000 -31.63 -30.17 -20.46
C VAL A 1000 -30.80 -31.46 -20.56
N GLU A 1001 -29.86 -31.50 -21.49
CA GLU A 1001 -29.03 -32.64 -21.85
C GLU A 1001 -27.82 -32.78 -20.90
N GLY A 1002 -27.24 -31.67 -20.45
CA GLY A 1002 -26.32 -31.58 -19.31
C GLY A 1002 -26.96 -31.97 -17.98
N GLY A 1003 -28.29 -32.01 -17.90
CA GLY A 1003 -29.05 -32.49 -16.74
C GLY A 1003 -29.55 -31.37 -15.80
N HIS A 1004 -29.44 -30.13 -16.23
CA HIS A 1004 -29.75 -28.90 -15.51
C HIS A 1004 -31.10 -28.26 -15.88
N GLY A 1005 -31.85 -28.80 -16.85
CA GLY A 1005 -33.14 -28.26 -17.33
C GLY A 1005 -34.30 -28.16 -16.32
N GLY A 1006 -34.05 -28.40 -15.03
CA GLY A 1006 -34.94 -27.95 -13.95
C GLY A 1006 -34.69 -26.52 -13.48
N LEU A 1007 -33.57 -25.92 -13.92
CA LEU A 1007 -33.11 -24.56 -13.64
C LEU A 1007 -33.56 -23.59 -14.74
N ASP A 1008 -33.68 -24.04 -16.00
CA ASP A 1008 -34.39 -23.33 -17.07
C ASP A 1008 -35.92 -23.46 -16.92
N GLY A 1009 -36.56 -22.52 -16.23
CA GLY A 1009 -38.00 -22.47 -16.04
C GLY A 1009 -38.77 -21.84 -17.21
N ASP A 1010 -38.06 -21.19 -18.09
CA ASP A 1010 -38.50 -20.29 -19.15
C ASP A 1010 -38.60 -21.02 -20.51
N GLY A 1011 -37.63 -21.91 -20.74
CA GLY A 1011 -37.45 -22.76 -21.90
C GLY A 1011 -36.61 -22.08 -22.99
N ASP A 1012 -35.71 -21.18 -22.63
CA ASP A 1012 -34.85 -20.45 -23.56
C ASP A 1012 -33.44 -21.03 -23.71
N GLY A 1013 -33.06 -22.01 -22.90
CA GLY A 1013 -31.76 -22.68 -22.97
C GLY A 1013 -30.78 -22.27 -21.87
N VAL A 1014 -31.06 -21.18 -21.17
CA VAL A 1014 -30.15 -20.57 -20.18
C VAL A 1014 -30.65 -20.83 -18.75
N ILE A 1015 -29.74 -20.85 -17.77
CA ILE A 1015 -30.08 -20.96 -16.35
C ILE A 1015 -30.77 -19.67 -15.83
N ASP A 1016 -32.00 -19.80 -15.28
CA ASP A 1016 -32.82 -18.64 -14.82
C ASP A 1016 -32.25 -17.82 -13.64
N ASP A 1017 -31.24 -18.33 -12.92
CA ASP A 1017 -30.68 -17.72 -11.69
C ASP A 1017 -29.20 -17.37 -11.90
N PRO A 1018 -28.90 -16.25 -12.60
CA PRO A 1018 -27.55 -15.85 -13.01
C PRO A 1018 -26.82 -15.15 -11.85
N ILE A 1019 -26.90 -15.72 -10.66
CA ILE A 1019 -26.13 -15.20 -9.53
C ILE A 1019 -24.78 -15.90 -9.61
N ASP A 1020 -23.74 -15.13 -9.87
CA ASP A 1020 -22.35 -15.54 -9.72
C ASP A 1020 -21.75 -14.73 -8.56
N LEU A 1021 -21.17 -15.41 -7.58
CA LEU A 1021 -20.65 -14.79 -6.36
C LEU A 1021 -19.16 -14.44 -6.47
N ASP A 1022 -18.42 -15.16 -7.31
CA ASP A 1022 -16.97 -15.10 -7.48
C ASP A 1022 -16.57 -14.34 -8.74
N GLY A 1023 -17.45 -14.29 -9.75
CA GLY A 1023 -17.19 -13.65 -11.03
C GLY A 1023 -16.47 -14.55 -12.02
N ASP A 1024 -16.67 -15.86 -11.96
CA ASP A 1024 -16.02 -16.85 -12.84
C ASP A 1024 -16.93 -17.34 -13.99
N GLY A 1025 -18.09 -16.71 -14.17
CA GLY A 1025 -19.03 -17.04 -15.24
C GLY A 1025 -19.98 -18.21 -14.91
N ILE A 1026 -19.71 -18.95 -13.82
CA ILE A 1026 -20.53 -20.11 -13.45
C ILE A 1026 -21.64 -19.70 -12.48
N ALA A 1027 -22.90 -19.98 -12.83
CA ALA A 1027 -24.01 -19.70 -11.93
C ALA A 1027 -23.95 -20.48 -10.59
N ASP A 1028 -24.15 -19.80 -9.44
CA ASP A 1028 -24.19 -20.30 -8.04
C ASP A 1028 -25.01 -21.60 -7.85
N VAL A 1029 -25.98 -21.84 -8.73
CA VAL A 1029 -26.90 -22.97 -8.66
C VAL A 1029 -26.30 -24.27 -9.20
N VAL A 1030 -25.28 -24.17 -10.05
CA VAL A 1030 -24.54 -25.29 -10.65
C VAL A 1030 -23.08 -25.35 -10.19
N ASP A 1031 -22.58 -24.25 -9.63
CA ASP A 1031 -21.25 -24.14 -9.05
C ASP A 1031 -21.08 -24.90 -7.71
N ASP A 1032 -20.10 -25.81 -7.67
CA ASP A 1032 -19.71 -26.56 -6.47
C ASP A 1032 -18.73 -25.80 -5.53
N LEU A 1033 -18.18 -24.65 -5.96
CA LEU A 1033 -17.17 -23.83 -5.28
C LEU A 1033 -17.61 -22.44 -4.77
N LEU A 1034 -18.64 -21.76 -5.28
CA LEU A 1034 -19.36 -20.56 -4.77
C LEU A 1034 -18.54 -19.35 -4.26
N ALA A 1035 -17.22 -19.36 -4.28
CA ALA A 1035 -16.35 -18.34 -3.67
C ALA A 1035 -14.87 -18.55 -4.04
N ALA A 1036 -14.60 -19.39 -5.04
CA ALA A 1036 -13.33 -19.63 -5.67
C ALA A 1036 -13.60 -20.06 -7.12
N PHE A 1037 -12.87 -19.43 -8.04
CA PHE A 1037 -12.87 -19.68 -9.48
C PHE A 1037 -12.92 -21.17 -9.86
N GLY A 1038 -13.74 -21.47 -10.87
CA GLY A 1038 -14.14 -22.81 -11.27
C GLY A 1038 -15.25 -23.36 -10.38
N GLY A 1039 -15.69 -24.59 -10.67
CA GLY A 1039 -16.63 -25.33 -9.83
C GLY A 1039 -17.68 -26.12 -10.61
N LEU A 1040 -17.63 -26.07 -11.94
CA LEU A 1040 -18.59 -26.76 -12.80
C LEU A 1040 -18.20 -28.22 -13.01
N SER A 1041 -18.68 -29.11 -12.13
CA SER A 1041 -18.24 -30.52 -12.10
C SER A 1041 -18.90 -31.44 -13.16
N ASN A 1042 -19.54 -30.87 -14.18
CA ASN A 1042 -20.43 -31.58 -15.10
C ASN A 1042 -19.79 -31.88 -16.46
N LEU A 1043 -19.32 -33.12 -16.65
CA LEU A 1043 -18.78 -33.60 -17.95
C LEU A 1043 -19.85 -33.96 -19.00
N GLY A 1044 -21.08 -33.48 -18.86
CA GLY A 1044 -22.23 -33.88 -19.67
C GLY A 1044 -22.76 -35.31 -19.40
N LEU A 1045 -24.01 -35.58 -19.81
CA LEU A 1045 -24.62 -36.92 -19.74
C LEU A 1045 -24.28 -37.76 -20.99
N ASP A 1046 -24.03 -39.07 -20.85
CA ASP A 1046 -24.01 -40.03 -21.99
C ASP A 1046 -25.04 -41.13 -21.68
N THR A 1047 -26.30 -40.88 -22.02
CA THR A 1047 -27.43 -41.74 -21.66
C THR A 1047 -27.42 -43.06 -22.45
N ASP A 1048 -26.87 -43.02 -23.65
CA ASP A 1048 -26.80 -44.07 -24.65
C ASP A 1048 -25.63 -45.06 -24.37
N GLY A 1049 -24.53 -44.54 -23.84
CA GLY A 1049 -23.30 -45.22 -23.47
C GLY A 1049 -22.39 -45.51 -24.65
N ASP A 1050 -22.46 -44.73 -25.73
CA ASP A 1050 -21.63 -44.90 -26.91
C ASP A 1050 -20.35 -44.04 -26.94
N GLY A 1051 -20.22 -43.15 -25.94
CA GLY A 1051 -19.05 -42.31 -25.71
C GLY A 1051 -19.08 -40.97 -26.43
N VAL A 1052 -20.24 -40.54 -26.92
CA VAL A 1052 -20.56 -39.14 -27.24
C VAL A 1052 -21.51 -38.64 -26.15
N VAL A 1053 -21.32 -37.41 -25.70
CA VAL A 1053 -22.20 -36.76 -24.71
C VAL A 1053 -23.53 -36.39 -25.38
N ASP A 1054 -24.61 -36.35 -24.60
CA ASP A 1054 -25.98 -36.25 -25.08
C ASP A 1054 -26.17 -34.94 -25.88
N PHE A 1055 -25.66 -33.80 -25.39
CA PHE A 1055 -25.70 -32.49 -26.08
C PHE A 1055 -24.96 -32.46 -27.44
N GLN A 1056 -24.07 -33.43 -27.68
CA GLN A 1056 -23.37 -33.60 -28.97
C GLN A 1056 -23.88 -34.81 -29.79
N ASP A 1057 -24.91 -35.53 -29.33
CA ASP A 1057 -25.43 -36.74 -29.99
C ASP A 1057 -26.90 -36.60 -30.43
N PRO A 1058 -27.15 -36.29 -31.72
CA PRO A 1058 -28.52 -36.12 -32.25
C PRO A 1058 -29.29 -37.45 -32.40
N ALA A 1059 -28.72 -38.55 -31.89
CA ALA A 1059 -29.37 -39.84 -31.74
C ALA A 1059 -29.62 -40.24 -30.27
N ALA A 1060 -29.16 -39.45 -29.31
CA ALA A 1060 -29.40 -39.63 -27.89
C ALA A 1060 -30.91 -39.60 -27.60
N PRO A 1061 -31.37 -40.37 -26.61
CA PRO A 1061 -32.76 -40.30 -26.18
C PRO A 1061 -32.94 -39.14 -25.21
N ASP A 1062 -33.56 -38.04 -25.68
CA ASP A 1062 -33.82 -36.77 -24.97
C ASP A 1062 -34.01 -37.01 -23.47
N GLY A 1063 -33.14 -36.41 -22.64
CA GLY A 1063 -33.08 -36.47 -21.18
C GLY A 1063 -34.44 -36.68 -20.49
N GLY A 1064 -34.86 -37.94 -20.39
CA GLY A 1064 -36.25 -38.27 -20.09
C GLY A 1064 -36.59 -38.21 -18.61
N GLN A 1065 -37.13 -37.08 -18.15
CA GLN A 1065 -38.07 -36.94 -17.01
C GLN A 1065 -37.84 -37.86 -15.79
N PHE A 1066 -37.07 -37.42 -14.80
CA PHE A 1066 -37.08 -38.01 -13.45
C PHE A 1066 -37.31 -37.00 -12.32
N ALA A 1067 -38.50 -36.39 -12.29
CA ALA A 1067 -39.07 -35.84 -11.05
C ALA A 1067 -40.49 -36.36 -10.79
N ASP A 1068 -40.64 -37.64 -10.39
CA ASP A 1068 -41.56 -38.02 -9.29
C ASP A 1068 -41.29 -39.46 -8.82
N SER A 1069 -40.54 -39.60 -7.71
CA SER A 1069 -40.47 -40.83 -6.93
C SER A 1069 -40.97 -40.62 -5.50
N ILE A 1070 -42.23 -40.18 -5.31
CA ILE A 1070 -42.97 -40.54 -4.09
C ILE A 1070 -43.61 -41.93 -4.26
N GLY A 1071 -43.00 -42.91 -3.59
CA GLY A 1071 -43.42 -44.30 -3.62
C GLY A 1071 -44.86 -44.54 -3.17
N ILE A 1072 -45.66 -45.17 -4.04
CA ILE A 1072 -46.75 -46.04 -3.62
C ILE A 1072 -46.71 -47.33 -4.47
N SER A 1073 -46.35 -48.41 -3.79
CA SER A 1073 -46.55 -49.78 -4.28
C SER A 1073 -48.02 -50.08 -4.55
N GLY A 1074 -48.35 -50.62 -5.72
CA GLY A 1074 -49.53 -51.47 -5.87
C GLY A 1074 -50.36 -51.29 -7.15
N GLY A 1075 -49.91 -51.92 -8.22
CA GLY A 1075 -50.70 -52.66 -9.21
C GLY A 1075 -52.04 -52.10 -9.74
N GLY A 1076 -52.13 -52.00 -11.06
CA GLY A 1076 -53.33 -52.45 -11.77
C GLY A 1076 -53.83 -51.56 -12.91
N CYS A 1077 -53.63 -52.07 -14.12
CA CYS A 1077 -54.52 -51.95 -15.29
C CYS A 1077 -54.72 -50.57 -15.98
N SER A 1078 -54.34 -50.64 -17.26
CA SER A 1078 -55.15 -50.28 -18.44
C SER A 1078 -55.10 -48.85 -18.95
N ALA A 1079 -54.44 -48.73 -20.11
CA ALA A 1079 -54.77 -47.83 -21.18
C ALA A 1079 -56.29 -47.63 -21.34
N VAL A 1080 -56.74 -46.38 -21.25
CA VAL A 1080 -57.99 -45.91 -21.85
C VAL A 1080 -57.80 -44.47 -22.35
N SER A 1081 -57.82 -44.36 -23.67
CA SER A 1081 -58.06 -43.15 -24.48
C SER A 1081 -58.99 -42.12 -23.83
N LYS A 1082 -58.76 -40.83 -24.10
CA LYS A 1082 -59.88 -39.88 -24.21
C LYS A 1082 -59.57 -38.72 -25.14
N ASP A 1083 -60.23 -38.79 -26.30
CA ASP A 1083 -60.70 -37.63 -27.05
C ASP A 1083 -61.41 -36.59 -26.15
N GLY A 1084 -61.11 -35.32 -26.40
CA GLY A 1084 -62.12 -34.27 -26.62
C GLY A 1084 -62.57 -33.42 -25.43
N LEU A 1085 -62.35 -32.10 -25.49
CA LEU A 1085 -63.31 -31.11 -26.03
C LEU A 1085 -62.96 -29.68 -25.57
N LEU A 1086 -62.60 -28.83 -26.53
CA LEU A 1086 -62.72 -27.36 -26.48
C LEU A 1086 -64.20 -26.92 -26.43
N PRO A 1087 -64.53 -25.74 -25.83
CA PRO A 1087 -65.83 -25.11 -26.02
C PRO A 1087 -65.83 -24.14 -27.22
N THR A 1088 -66.60 -24.55 -28.22
CA THR A 1088 -67.57 -23.75 -29.01
C THR A 1088 -67.14 -22.61 -29.95
N LEU A 1089 -67.45 -22.89 -31.23
CA LEU A 1089 -68.15 -22.07 -32.24
C LEU A 1089 -67.34 -21.09 -33.11
N GLY A 1090 -67.12 -21.52 -34.36
CA GLY A 1090 -67.74 -20.80 -35.49
C GLY A 1090 -66.94 -20.74 -36.79
N MET A 1091 -67.36 -21.54 -37.77
CA MET A 1091 -67.23 -21.33 -39.23
C MET A 1091 -65.82 -21.46 -39.85
N LEU A 1092 -65.58 -22.04 -41.02
CA LEU A 1092 -66.33 -22.80 -42.03
C LEU A 1092 -65.27 -23.24 -43.08
N ILE A 1093 -65.36 -24.47 -43.59
CA ILE A 1093 -65.12 -24.86 -45.01
C ILE A 1093 -63.68 -25.13 -45.51
N LEU A 1094 -63.44 -26.45 -45.65
CA LEU A 1094 -63.09 -27.25 -46.85
C LEU A 1094 -61.67 -27.24 -47.49
N ALA A 1095 -61.29 -28.50 -47.74
CA ALA A 1095 -60.69 -29.11 -48.94
C ALA A 1095 -59.14 -29.09 -49.00
N ALA A 1096 -58.42 -30.21 -48.93
CA ALA A 1096 -58.47 -31.50 -49.63
C ALA A 1096 -57.36 -31.62 -50.69
N LEU A 1097 -56.64 -32.75 -50.59
CA LEU A 1097 -56.03 -33.54 -51.68
C LEU A 1097 -54.83 -32.93 -52.44
N GLY A 1098 -53.70 -33.61 -52.32
CA GLY A 1098 -53.26 -34.42 -53.46
C GLY A 1098 -51.78 -34.39 -53.86
N THR A 1099 -51.18 -35.57 -53.67
CA THR A 1099 -50.38 -36.32 -54.67
C THR A 1099 -48.93 -35.92 -54.99
N MET A 1100 -48.05 -36.88 -54.66
CA MET A 1100 -47.01 -37.54 -55.48
C MET A 1100 -46.10 -36.69 -56.38
N ILE A 1101 -44.79 -36.96 -56.29
CA ILE A 1101 -43.90 -37.56 -57.34
C ILE A 1101 -42.44 -37.45 -56.82
N ARG A 1102 -41.76 -38.52 -56.41
CA ARG A 1102 -40.97 -39.51 -57.20
C ARG A 1102 -39.55 -39.05 -57.62
N ARG A 1103 -38.57 -39.90 -57.22
CA ARG A 1103 -37.33 -40.35 -57.93
C ARG A 1103 -36.10 -39.43 -57.83
N ARG A 1104 -34.83 -39.91 -57.79
CA ARG A 1104 -34.19 -41.25 -57.93
C ARG A 1104 -32.67 -41.13 -57.69
N ARG A 1105 -32.11 -42.15 -57.00
CA ARG A 1105 -30.93 -43.00 -57.34
C ARG A 1105 -29.53 -42.37 -57.62
N GLY A 1106 -28.59 -42.90 -56.83
CA GLY A 1106 -27.45 -43.76 -57.25
C GLY A 1106 -26.09 -43.04 -57.34
N LEU A 1107 -24.92 -43.67 -57.22
CA LEU A 1107 -24.48 -45.07 -57.09
C LEU A 1107 -22.93 -45.02 -56.95
N ARG A 1108 -22.36 -45.84 -56.05
CA ARG A 1108 -21.10 -46.64 -56.17
C ARG A 1108 -19.69 -45.99 -56.06
N ARG A 1109 -18.96 -46.55 -55.07
CA ARG A 1109 -17.63 -47.25 -55.08
C ARG A 1109 -16.38 -46.46 -55.51
N SER A 1110 -15.36 -46.47 -54.65
CA SER A 1110 -14.28 -47.49 -54.66
C SER A 1110 -13.38 -47.39 -53.42
N SER A 1111 -13.13 -48.52 -52.75
CA SER A 1111 -12.12 -48.67 -51.69
C SER A 1111 -10.98 -49.56 -52.20
N MET A 1112 -9.75 -49.25 -51.80
CA MET A 1112 -8.53 -50.04 -52.02
C MET A 1112 -8.07 -50.66 -50.67
N GLU A 1113 -7.24 -51.69 -50.74
CA GLU A 1113 -7.13 -52.81 -49.78
C GLU A 1113 -6.30 -52.57 -48.49
N TRP A 1114 -6.72 -53.28 -47.42
CA TRP A 1114 -6.07 -53.81 -46.19
C TRP A 1114 -4.55 -54.19 -46.25
N PRO A 1115 -3.81 -54.57 -45.15
CA PRO A 1115 -4.23 -54.98 -43.77
C PRO A 1115 -3.32 -54.63 -42.52
N MET A 1116 -3.92 -54.76 -41.32
CA MET A 1116 -3.42 -55.36 -40.04
C MET A 1116 -2.12 -54.90 -39.34
N GLY A 1117 -2.24 -54.59 -38.03
CA GLY A 1117 -1.19 -54.91 -37.05
C GLY A 1117 -1.30 -54.38 -35.62
N ARG A 1118 -2.15 -55.00 -34.77
CA ARG A 1118 -1.91 -55.37 -33.35
C ARG A 1118 -0.96 -54.51 -32.45
N SER A 1119 -1.55 -54.08 -31.34
CA SER A 1119 -1.22 -54.44 -29.93
C SER A 1119 -0.20 -53.60 -29.14
N GLN A 1120 -0.64 -53.33 -27.90
CA GLN A 1120 0.06 -52.80 -26.71
C GLN A 1120 0.18 -51.27 -26.74
N THR A 1121 -0.29 -50.51 -25.76
CA THR A 1121 -0.55 -50.81 -24.34
C THR A 1121 -1.75 -50.03 -23.86
#